data_AF-A0A532U5D5-F1
#
_entry.id   AF-A0A532U5D5-F1
#
_cell.length_a   1.000
_cell.length_b   1.000
_cell.length_c   1.000
_cell.angle_alpha   90.00
_cell.angle_beta   90.00
_cell.angle_gamma   90.00
#
_symmetry.space_group_name_H-M   'P 1'
#
loop_
_entity.id
_entity.type
_entity.pdbx_description
1 polymer ?
#
loop_
_entity_poly.entity_id
_entity_poly.type
_entity_poly.pdbx_seq_one_letter_code
_entity_poly.pdbx_strand_id
1 'polypeptide(L)'
;MSNPDPFRTYLTELRKNLATGAATELTHRSALETLLNQLGDDVQVIHEPSRVECGAPDFIITRGQTPVGYVEAKDIDAKLDAAERSDQLKRYLPSLSNLILTDYLEFRWYVEGEHRETARLAKVTSDGKVKSTKAGIKGVGELLEKFFAQEAPILGRPKDLAQRMASLARMIRDLIEETFKREGEEGKLHGQLMAFRETLIPDLSPAQFADMYAQTITYGLFAARAGDPARPEFTRQQAAWNLPKTNPFLRKLFNEIAGPDLPDPIAWAVDDLAYLLARADMSEVLKDFGKAKRQKDPVVHFYETFLAAYNPKMRQTRGVYYTPEPVVSYIVRSIDHILKTTFDCPLGLADERVMILDPACGTGTFLYFAIQEIYDTVRKTVGKGAWNAYVREKLLPRIFGFELLMAPYAVAHMKLAIQLQELGYDFKGDERLGIYLTNALEEAITKAETLGFARFISEEADAAAEIKKEKPIMVVLGNPPYSVSSANKGAHIERLMDRYKEAVRDERNIQPLSDDYIKFIRFAHDRIERTGYGVVGMITNHAYLSGLIHRGMREQLLKSFSEIYILNLHGSQLLAEKAPDGGPDENVFDIRPGVAISLFVKKLDAEPVASVTYGELWGARQRKYTYLGTNHVRTTDWQTVKPISPYLFFVPHDTKLLSEYQQGWSLTTVFLANSVAVGTYRDHLAVAFDEGELRSRIAMLRDRTVADARARDELGIRDTSNWTLSGAREAVHKDNAWQQRVHRYLYRPFDVRYIFYSADIVARPRPQVMRHMLNWNIGLLAVRRIRTPTPQHLLATTLVADKSAVSLKDNCSMFPLYAHLGPDEAEGGLFPTEEVTREPNLAPEFIAAVADKLVLDFVSDGKGNLENTFGPEDIFHYMYAVFHSPTYRERYAEFLKIDFPRLPLTSDLKLFRALAEKGEELVALHLMESPKLNDLITTFPISDSNEVEKVRYAETSEVSEGLGGLVRGRVYINKTQYFEGVEPDVWEFHIGGYQVLHKWLKDRKGRKLSFDDLLHYQKIVVALKETMRLMEEIDALIPSWPIE
;
A
#
# COMPACT_ATOMS: atom_id res chain seq x y z
N MET A 1 14.63 13.95 -72.46
CA MET A 1 15.82 13.79 -71.61
C MET A 1 15.47 12.76 -70.56
N SER A 2 16.10 11.59 -70.55
CA SER A 2 15.79 10.53 -69.58
C SER A 2 16.21 10.99 -68.19
N ASN A 3 15.30 10.93 -67.21
CA ASN A 3 15.65 11.16 -65.81
C ASN A 3 16.79 10.17 -65.44
N PRO A 4 17.91 10.63 -64.87
CA PRO A 4 18.98 9.72 -64.46
C PRO A 4 18.45 8.72 -63.43
N ASP A 5 18.85 7.45 -63.54
CA ASP A 5 18.48 6.38 -62.61
C ASP A 5 18.71 6.83 -61.15
N PRO A 6 17.66 6.93 -60.32
CA PRO A 6 17.73 7.46 -58.94
C PRO A 6 18.80 6.78 -58.10
N PHE A 7 18.94 5.45 -58.20
CA PHE A 7 19.94 4.70 -57.45
C PHE A 7 21.36 4.96 -57.95
N ARG A 8 21.55 5.22 -59.24
CA ARG A 8 22.85 5.58 -59.80
C ARG A 8 23.31 6.96 -59.34
N THR A 9 22.38 7.92 -59.29
CA THR A 9 22.62 9.27 -58.74
C THR A 9 22.97 9.18 -57.26
N TYR A 10 22.16 8.45 -56.48
CA TYR A 10 22.39 8.22 -55.05
C TYR A 10 23.77 7.63 -54.73
N LEU A 11 24.14 6.53 -55.40
CA LEU A 11 25.43 5.88 -55.20
C LEU A 11 26.62 6.74 -55.65
N THR A 12 26.41 7.67 -56.58
CA THR A 12 27.46 8.59 -57.05
C THR A 12 27.75 9.65 -55.98
N GLU A 13 26.70 10.23 -55.39
CA GLU A 13 26.84 11.19 -54.28
C GLU A 13 27.41 10.52 -53.02
N LEU A 14 27.00 9.30 -52.67
CA LEU A 14 27.61 8.57 -51.54
C LEU A 14 29.12 8.37 -51.72
N ARG A 15 29.57 7.99 -52.93
CA ARG A 15 31.00 7.81 -53.24
C ARG A 15 31.77 9.12 -53.19
N LYS A 16 31.19 10.20 -53.68
CA LYS A 16 31.77 11.55 -53.63
C LYS A 16 31.94 12.01 -52.19
N ASN A 17 30.94 11.77 -51.34
CA ASN A 17 30.98 12.12 -49.93
C ASN A 17 32.03 11.31 -49.17
N LEU A 18 32.16 10.01 -49.44
CA LEU A 18 33.21 9.17 -48.81
C LEU A 18 34.64 9.56 -49.26
N ALA A 19 34.80 10.05 -50.49
CA ALA A 19 36.11 10.43 -51.03
C ALA A 19 36.73 11.69 -50.37
N THR A 20 35.96 12.48 -49.62
CA THR A 20 36.45 13.69 -48.94
C THR A 20 37.23 13.40 -47.66
N GLY A 21 37.16 12.17 -47.12
CA GLY A 21 37.92 11.73 -45.95
C GLY A 21 37.50 12.33 -44.60
N ALA A 22 36.48 13.20 -44.58
CA ALA A 22 35.91 13.83 -43.37
C ALA A 22 34.39 13.64 -43.27
N ALA A 23 33.86 12.59 -43.90
CA ALA A 23 32.43 12.28 -43.88
C ALA A 23 31.99 11.83 -42.48
N THR A 24 30.90 12.44 -42.00
CA THR A 24 30.15 12.07 -40.79
C THR A 24 28.75 11.60 -41.19
N GLU A 25 27.96 11.10 -40.24
CA GLU A 25 26.59 10.62 -40.45
C GLU A 25 25.71 11.61 -41.22
N LEU A 26 25.86 12.90 -40.91
CA LEU A 26 25.13 14.00 -41.53
C LEU A 26 25.46 14.18 -43.03
N THR A 27 26.60 13.69 -43.48
CA THR A 27 27.13 13.95 -44.83
C THR A 27 26.33 13.20 -45.90
N HIS A 28 25.66 12.10 -45.55
CA HIS A 28 24.95 11.24 -46.50
C HIS A 28 23.42 11.48 -46.55
N ARG A 29 22.89 12.33 -45.66
CA ARG A 29 21.45 12.56 -45.50
C ARG A 29 20.78 13.18 -46.73
N SER A 30 21.41 14.19 -47.33
CA SER A 30 20.88 14.87 -48.54
C SER A 30 20.76 13.92 -49.74
N ALA A 31 21.68 12.96 -49.86
CA ALA A 31 21.61 11.93 -50.89
C ALA A 31 20.40 11.00 -50.65
N LEU A 32 20.16 10.60 -49.39
CA LEU A 32 19.04 9.73 -49.03
C LEU A 32 17.69 10.43 -49.21
N GLU A 33 17.60 11.70 -48.82
CA GLU A 33 16.43 12.54 -49.06
C GLU A 33 16.08 12.62 -50.55
N THR A 34 17.09 12.85 -51.40
CA THR A 34 16.93 12.91 -52.86
C THR A 34 16.41 11.57 -53.41
N LEU A 35 16.95 10.45 -52.93
CA LEU A 35 16.50 9.11 -53.34
C LEU A 35 15.02 8.88 -52.94
N LEU A 36 14.66 9.19 -51.71
CA LEU A 36 13.31 8.98 -51.19
C LEU A 36 12.28 9.85 -51.91
N ASN A 37 12.60 11.14 -52.17
CA ASN A 37 11.74 12.04 -52.95
C ASN A 37 11.59 11.63 -54.42
N GLN A 38 12.60 10.97 -55.01
CA GLN A 38 12.54 10.51 -56.41
C GLN A 38 11.76 9.20 -56.58
N LEU A 39 11.69 8.37 -55.54
CA LEU A 39 11.05 7.06 -55.59
C LEU A 39 9.61 7.04 -55.06
N GLY A 40 9.25 7.97 -54.17
CA GLY A 40 7.89 8.03 -53.65
C GLY A 40 6.98 8.92 -54.50
N ASP A 41 5.81 8.39 -54.89
CA ASP A 41 4.77 9.17 -55.55
C ASP A 41 4.03 10.06 -54.53
N ASP A 42 4.00 11.36 -54.81
CA ASP A 42 3.29 12.39 -54.02
C ASP A 42 3.69 12.43 -52.53
N VAL A 43 4.94 12.06 -52.21
CA VAL A 43 5.49 12.15 -50.86
C VAL A 43 6.43 13.34 -50.71
N GLN A 44 6.44 13.93 -49.53
CA GLN A 44 7.39 14.94 -49.11
C GLN A 44 8.25 14.37 -47.98
N VAL A 45 9.57 14.30 -48.21
CA VAL A 45 10.54 13.93 -47.19
C VAL A 45 10.94 15.20 -46.43
N ILE A 46 10.75 15.19 -45.11
CA ILE A 46 11.12 16.28 -44.23
C ILE A 46 12.39 15.86 -43.47
N HIS A 47 13.49 16.58 -43.72
CA HIS A 47 14.77 16.41 -43.05
C HIS A 47 14.87 17.36 -41.86
N GLU A 48 15.17 16.82 -40.67
CA GLU A 48 15.35 17.57 -39.40
C GLU A 48 14.38 18.75 -39.22
N PRO A 49 13.16 18.55 -38.69
CA PRO A 49 12.34 19.66 -38.22
C PRO A 49 13.03 20.31 -37.01
N SER A 50 13.92 21.28 -37.29
CA SER A 50 14.85 21.96 -36.37
C SER A 50 15.93 21.05 -35.75
N ARG A 51 17.16 21.57 -35.53
CA ARG A 51 18.30 20.79 -35.01
C ARG A 51 18.02 20.26 -33.60
N VAL A 52 17.70 18.98 -33.47
CA VAL A 52 17.48 18.30 -32.19
C VAL A 52 18.43 17.11 -32.07
N GLU A 53 19.51 17.27 -31.29
CA GLU A 53 20.46 16.20 -30.93
C GLU A 53 19.86 15.05 -30.09
N CYS A 54 18.53 14.94 -29.95
CA CYS A 54 17.87 14.04 -28.98
C CYS A 54 16.63 13.32 -29.54
N GLY A 55 16.82 12.49 -30.56
CA GLY A 55 15.94 11.34 -30.76
C GLY A 55 14.55 11.62 -31.34
N ALA A 56 14.47 12.43 -32.39
CA ALA A 56 13.46 12.24 -33.44
C ALA A 56 14.06 11.32 -34.53
N PRO A 57 13.24 10.57 -35.30
CA PRO A 57 13.74 9.87 -36.48
C PRO A 57 14.37 10.86 -37.47
N ASP A 58 15.46 10.47 -38.12
CA ASP A 58 16.21 11.37 -39.01
C ASP A 58 15.37 11.92 -40.18
N PHE A 59 14.42 11.12 -40.68
CA PHE A 59 13.49 11.53 -41.72
C PHE A 59 12.05 11.19 -41.37
N ILE A 60 11.15 12.11 -41.66
CA ILE A 60 9.71 11.89 -41.67
C ILE A 60 9.25 11.95 -43.13
N ILE A 61 8.56 10.91 -43.58
CA ILE A 61 8.01 10.83 -44.93
C ILE A 61 6.52 11.10 -44.82
N THR A 62 6.04 12.11 -45.53
CA THR A 62 4.64 12.58 -45.45
C THR A 62 3.97 12.54 -46.82
N ARG A 63 2.66 12.36 -46.86
CA ARG A 63 1.80 12.55 -48.04
C ARG A 63 0.75 13.60 -47.66
N GLY A 64 0.91 14.83 -48.16
CA GLY A 64 0.21 15.99 -47.62
C GLY A 64 0.62 16.25 -46.15
N GLN A 65 -0.35 16.34 -45.23
CA GLN A 65 -0.09 16.45 -43.79
C GLN A 65 -0.01 15.09 -43.06
N THR A 66 -0.03 13.98 -43.80
CA THR A 66 -0.13 12.63 -43.22
C THR A 66 1.24 11.93 -43.19
N PRO A 67 1.74 11.48 -42.03
CA PRO A 67 2.93 10.63 -41.97
C PRO A 67 2.70 9.25 -42.62
N VAL A 68 3.56 8.89 -43.56
CA VAL A 68 3.61 7.58 -44.26
C VAL A 68 4.56 6.62 -43.54
N GLY A 69 5.67 7.14 -43.02
CA GLY A 69 6.63 6.38 -42.23
C GLY A 69 7.89 7.18 -41.91
N TYR A 70 8.78 6.55 -41.15
CA TYR A 70 9.98 7.19 -40.62
C TYR A 70 11.22 6.46 -41.09
N VAL A 71 12.33 7.18 -41.20
CA VAL A 71 13.64 6.59 -41.48
C VAL A 71 14.63 7.05 -40.43
N GLU A 72 15.28 6.08 -39.79
CA GLU A 72 16.43 6.30 -38.92
C GLU A 72 17.68 5.83 -39.67
N ALA A 73 18.65 6.73 -39.80
CA ALA A 73 19.90 6.46 -40.46
C ALA A 73 21.04 6.30 -39.43
N LYS A 74 22.07 5.57 -39.82
CA LYS A 74 23.35 5.45 -39.11
C LYS A 74 24.48 5.61 -40.10
N ASP A 75 25.69 5.82 -39.58
CA ASP A 75 26.89 5.92 -40.41
C ASP A 75 27.06 4.72 -41.37
N ILE A 76 27.66 4.97 -42.52
CA ILE A 76 27.99 3.91 -43.49
C ILE A 76 28.89 2.87 -42.83
N ASP A 77 28.57 1.58 -43.02
CA ASP A 77 29.17 0.41 -42.38
C ASP A 77 28.94 0.30 -40.85
N ALA A 78 28.04 1.10 -40.26
CA ALA A 78 27.62 0.89 -38.89
C ALA A 78 26.96 -0.49 -38.70
N LYS A 79 27.21 -1.11 -37.54
CA LYS A 79 26.59 -2.41 -37.20
C LYS A 79 25.11 -2.20 -36.86
N LEU A 80 24.21 -2.37 -37.82
CA LEU A 80 22.77 -2.22 -37.62
C LEU A 80 22.21 -3.13 -36.50
N ASP A 81 22.78 -4.32 -36.30
CA ASP A 81 22.39 -5.20 -35.17
C ASP A 81 22.63 -4.56 -33.79
N ALA A 82 23.64 -3.69 -33.67
CA ALA A 82 23.90 -2.93 -32.45
C ALA A 82 22.94 -1.74 -32.35
N ALA A 83 22.63 -1.08 -33.46
CA ALA A 83 21.66 0.01 -33.53
C ALA A 83 20.24 -0.46 -33.13
N GLU A 84 19.82 -1.67 -33.51
CA GLU A 84 18.55 -2.28 -33.09
C GLU A 84 18.44 -2.49 -31.58
N ARG A 85 19.59 -2.65 -30.90
CA ARG A 85 19.66 -2.82 -29.44
C ARG A 85 19.82 -1.50 -28.70
N SER A 86 19.98 -0.38 -29.42
CA SER A 86 20.10 0.95 -28.82
C SER A 86 18.80 1.37 -28.11
N ASP A 87 18.94 2.23 -27.11
CA ASP A 87 17.77 2.74 -26.37
C ASP A 87 16.87 3.61 -27.27
N GLN A 88 17.42 4.22 -28.32
CA GLN A 88 16.66 4.97 -29.33
C GLN A 88 15.73 4.07 -30.14
N LEU A 89 16.24 3.01 -30.77
CA LEU A 89 15.42 2.10 -31.59
C LEU A 89 14.41 1.32 -30.74
N LYS A 90 14.78 0.95 -29.50
CA LYS A 90 13.83 0.34 -28.54
C LYS A 90 12.63 1.24 -28.22
N ARG A 91 12.79 2.57 -28.29
CA ARG A 91 11.68 3.54 -28.14
C ARG A 91 10.82 3.65 -29.40
N TYR A 92 11.45 3.63 -30.58
CA TYR A 92 10.76 3.83 -31.86
C TYR A 92 9.96 2.61 -32.33
N LEU A 93 10.54 1.40 -32.28
CA LEU A 93 9.91 0.17 -32.77
C LEU A 93 8.48 -0.06 -32.24
N PRO A 94 8.19 0.10 -30.93
CA PRO A 94 6.83 -0.08 -30.41
C PRO A 94 5.91 1.15 -30.56
N SER A 95 6.41 2.27 -31.07
CA SER A 95 5.70 3.56 -31.10
C SER A 95 5.37 4.03 -32.52
N LEU A 96 6.22 3.70 -33.50
CA LEU A 96 6.07 4.07 -34.91
C LEU A 96 5.52 2.87 -35.69
N SER A 97 4.45 3.08 -36.46
CA SER A 97 3.79 2.01 -37.20
C SER A 97 4.57 1.51 -38.42
N ASN A 98 5.42 2.37 -39.01
CA ASN A 98 6.15 2.10 -40.24
C ASN A 98 7.54 2.77 -40.18
N LEU A 99 8.61 1.99 -40.03
CA LEU A 99 9.98 2.49 -39.79
C LEU A 99 11.00 1.77 -40.67
N ILE A 100 11.95 2.52 -41.22
CA ILE A 100 13.17 1.97 -41.83
C ILE A 100 14.37 2.31 -40.96
N LEU A 101 15.24 1.33 -40.74
CA LEU A 101 16.60 1.52 -40.20
C LEU A 101 17.60 1.31 -41.33
N THR A 102 18.53 2.24 -41.55
CA THR A 102 19.51 2.14 -42.64
C THR A 102 20.91 2.64 -42.28
N ASP A 103 21.95 2.00 -42.82
CA ASP A 103 23.34 2.51 -42.84
C ASP A 103 23.67 3.17 -44.19
N TYR A 104 22.65 3.64 -44.91
CA TYR A 104 22.67 4.09 -46.31
C TYR A 104 22.94 2.99 -47.35
N LEU A 105 23.37 1.79 -46.96
CA LEU A 105 23.69 0.68 -47.86
C LEU A 105 22.78 -0.55 -47.64
N GLU A 106 22.31 -0.79 -46.44
CA GLU A 106 21.36 -1.81 -46.02
C GLU A 106 20.13 -1.14 -45.40
N PHE A 107 18.95 -1.52 -45.87
CA PHE A 107 17.66 -1.02 -45.43
C PHE A 107 16.92 -2.15 -44.74
N ARG A 108 16.54 -1.95 -43.48
CA ARG A 108 15.73 -2.88 -42.68
C ARG A 108 14.38 -2.24 -42.44
N TRP A 109 13.32 -2.88 -42.90
CA TRP A 109 11.97 -2.37 -42.80
C TRP A 109 11.21 -3.04 -41.65
N TYR A 110 10.58 -2.21 -40.83
CA TYR A 110 9.80 -2.59 -39.67
C TYR A 110 8.37 -2.06 -39.79
N VAL A 111 7.40 -2.92 -39.50
CA VAL A 111 5.98 -2.54 -39.44
C VAL A 111 5.41 -3.08 -38.14
N GLU A 112 4.89 -2.18 -37.31
CA GLU A 112 4.38 -2.48 -35.96
C GLU A 112 5.44 -3.09 -35.03
N GLY A 113 6.68 -2.61 -35.14
CA GLY A 113 7.82 -3.12 -34.38
C GLY A 113 8.32 -4.50 -34.82
N GLU A 114 7.66 -5.15 -35.77
CA GLU A 114 8.10 -6.41 -36.37
C GLU A 114 8.98 -6.17 -37.59
N HIS A 115 10.12 -6.85 -37.64
CA HIS A 115 10.98 -6.87 -38.81
C HIS A 115 10.27 -7.56 -39.99
N ARG A 116 10.13 -6.87 -41.12
CA ARG A 116 9.46 -7.37 -42.32
C ARG A 116 10.44 -7.83 -43.38
N GLU A 117 11.40 -6.97 -43.72
CA GLU A 117 12.28 -7.19 -44.86
C GLU A 117 13.63 -6.50 -44.65
N THR A 118 14.70 -7.09 -45.19
CA THR A 118 16.03 -6.48 -45.26
C THR A 118 16.53 -6.55 -46.69
N ALA A 119 16.96 -5.42 -47.25
CA ALA A 119 17.57 -5.36 -48.55
C ALA A 119 18.87 -4.54 -48.50
N ARG A 120 19.91 -5.05 -49.16
CA ARG A 120 21.23 -4.38 -49.21
C ARG A 120 21.54 -3.90 -50.61
N LEU A 121 21.61 -2.58 -50.76
CA LEU A 121 21.91 -1.86 -52.00
C LEU A 121 23.35 -2.11 -52.46
N ALA A 122 24.31 -1.98 -51.53
CA ALA A 122 25.74 -2.07 -51.83
C ALA A 122 26.58 -2.53 -50.62
N LYS A 123 27.85 -2.84 -50.89
CA LYS A 123 28.87 -3.13 -49.85
C LYS A 123 30.10 -2.26 -50.09
N VAL A 124 30.76 -1.86 -49.01
CA VAL A 124 32.10 -1.28 -49.09
C VAL A 124 33.11 -2.40 -49.32
N THR A 125 33.90 -2.29 -50.39
CA THR A 125 34.97 -3.24 -50.71
C THR A 125 36.24 -2.90 -49.93
N SER A 126 37.20 -3.82 -49.84
CA SER A 126 38.44 -3.66 -49.06
C SER A 126 39.31 -2.47 -49.49
N ASP A 127 39.06 -1.88 -50.66
CA ASP A 127 39.67 -0.65 -51.19
C ASP A 127 38.84 0.62 -50.89
N GLY A 128 37.84 0.55 -50.01
CA GLY A 128 37.01 1.67 -49.57
C GLY A 128 35.94 2.11 -50.57
N LYS A 129 35.67 1.32 -51.63
CA LYS A 129 34.69 1.69 -52.67
C LYS A 129 33.33 1.05 -52.42
N VAL A 130 32.25 1.82 -52.62
CA VAL A 130 30.88 1.32 -52.56
C VAL A 130 30.51 0.60 -53.86
N LYS A 131 30.33 -0.72 -53.82
CA LYS A 131 29.93 -1.55 -54.98
C LYS A 131 28.51 -2.09 -54.80
N SER A 132 27.61 -1.66 -55.68
CA SER A 132 26.23 -2.18 -55.75
C SER A 132 26.12 -3.38 -56.68
N THR A 133 25.02 -4.12 -56.56
CA THR A 133 24.65 -5.20 -57.49
C THR A 133 23.28 -4.89 -58.10
N LYS A 134 23.00 -5.40 -59.31
CA LYS A 134 21.67 -5.26 -59.94
C LYS A 134 20.55 -5.83 -59.06
N ALA A 135 20.83 -6.93 -58.35
CA ALA A 135 19.90 -7.53 -57.40
C ALA A 135 19.67 -6.65 -56.16
N GLY A 136 20.71 -5.99 -55.64
CA GLY A 136 20.60 -5.08 -54.51
C GLY A 136 19.79 -3.80 -54.82
N ILE A 137 19.99 -3.22 -56.01
CA ILE A 137 19.19 -2.07 -56.48
C ILE A 137 17.72 -2.46 -56.58
N LYS A 138 17.42 -3.61 -57.21
CA LYS A 138 16.05 -4.12 -57.33
C LYS A 138 15.42 -4.38 -55.95
N GLY A 139 16.13 -5.05 -55.05
CA GLY A 139 15.62 -5.39 -53.73
C GLY A 139 15.32 -4.18 -52.84
N VAL A 140 16.19 -3.15 -52.85
CA VAL A 140 15.91 -1.92 -52.09
C VAL A 140 14.78 -1.10 -52.75
N GLY A 141 14.70 -1.10 -54.09
CA GLY A 141 13.57 -0.50 -54.80
C GLY A 141 12.24 -1.11 -54.41
N GLU A 142 12.13 -2.45 -54.44
CA GLU A 142 10.92 -3.18 -54.03
C GLU A 142 10.57 -2.96 -52.54
N LEU A 143 11.57 -2.90 -51.66
CA LEU A 143 11.37 -2.61 -50.24
C LEU A 143 10.80 -1.20 -50.03
N LEU A 144 11.37 -0.19 -50.69
CA LEU A 144 10.91 1.20 -50.57
C LEU A 144 9.50 1.38 -51.19
N GLU A 145 9.21 0.71 -52.30
CA GLU A 145 7.87 0.72 -52.91
C GLU A 145 6.82 0.16 -51.94
N LYS A 146 7.09 -0.99 -51.30
CA LYS A 146 6.22 -1.56 -50.26
C LYS A 146 6.11 -0.63 -49.05
N PHE A 147 7.20 0.01 -48.65
CA PHE A 147 7.20 0.97 -47.54
C PHE A 147 6.28 2.18 -47.82
N PHE A 148 6.31 2.74 -49.03
CA PHE A 148 5.44 3.88 -49.42
C PHE A 148 3.98 3.46 -49.62
N ALA A 149 3.73 2.20 -49.97
CA ALA A 149 2.40 1.63 -50.15
C ALA A 149 1.79 1.09 -48.84
N GLN A 150 2.57 1.00 -47.75
CA GLN A 150 2.10 0.47 -46.48
C GLN A 150 1.07 1.40 -45.84
N GLU A 151 -0.19 0.96 -45.81
CA GLU A 151 -1.22 1.62 -45.04
C GLU A 151 -1.16 1.20 -43.57
N ALA A 152 -1.37 2.15 -42.65
CA ALA A 152 -1.57 1.82 -41.24
C ALA A 152 -2.89 1.04 -41.10
N PRO A 153 -2.90 -0.13 -40.41
CA PRO A 153 -4.11 -0.93 -40.25
C PRO A 153 -5.20 -0.15 -39.48
N ILE A 154 -6.46 -0.29 -39.91
CA ILE A 154 -7.60 0.29 -39.19
C ILE A 154 -7.74 -0.39 -37.83
N LEU A 155 -7.67 0.41 -36.76
CA LEU A 155 -7.79 -0.08 -35.40
C LEU A 155 -9.27 -0.11 -35.00
N GLY A 156 -9.89 -1.27 -35.11
CA GLY A 156 -11.27 -1.50 -34.67
C GLY A 156 -11.42 -1.89 -33.19
N ARG A 157 -10.35 -2.33 -32.52
CA ARG A 157 -10.43 -2.86 -31.15
C ARG A 157 -9.98 -1.83 -30.11
N PRO A 158 -10.78 -1.52 -29.07
CA PRO A 158 -10.42 -0.57 -28.01
C PRO A 158 -9.08 -0.86 -27.34
N LYS A 159 -8.78 -2.14 -27.11
CA LYS A 159 -7.53 -2.59 -26.48
C LYS A 159 -6.29 -2.20 -27.30
N ASP A 160 -6.36 -2.39 -28.61
CA ASP A 160 -5.24 -2.14 -29.53
C ASP A 160 -4.96 -0.63 -29.61
N LEU A 161 -6.03 0.18 -29.67
CA LEU A 161 -5.93 1.64 -29.63
C LEU A 161 -5.30 2.13 -28.31
N ALA A 162 -5.79 1.63 -27.16
CA ALA A 162 -5.27 2.02 -25.85
C ALA A 162 -3.77 1.69 -25.69
N GLN A 163 -3.31 0.55 -26.19
CA GLN A 163 -1.91 0.14 -26.15
C GLN A 163 -1.00 1.05 -27.00
N ARG A 164 -1.46 1.42 -28.20
CA ARG A 164 -0.70 2.31 -29.10
C ARG A 164 -0.67 3.75 -28.61
N MET A 165 -1.80 4.25 -28.12
CA MET A 165 -1.86 5.54 -27.43
C MET A 165 -0.87 5.58 -26.27
N ALA A 166 -0.74 4.50 -25.50
CA ALA A 166 0.21 4.41 -24.41
C ALA A 166 1.67 4.42 -24.86
N SER A 167 2.01 3.81 -26.00
CA SER A 167 3.35 3.91 -26.59
C SER A 167 3.68 5.35 -27.01
N LEU A 168 2.80 6.00 -27.76
CA LEU A 168 2.99 7.39 -28.17
C LEU A 168 3.04 8.35 -26.97
N ALA A 169 2.20 8.13 -25.95
CA ALA A 169 2.24 8.93 -24.73
C ALA A 169 3.59 8.80 -23.99
N ARG A 170 4.22 7.61 -23.98
CA ARG A 170 5.56 7.45 -23.38
C ARG A 170 6.61 8.22 -24.17
N MET A 171 6.54 8.14 -25.49
CA MET A 171 7.42 8.89 -26.37
C MET A 171 7.27 10.40 -26.15
N ILE A 172 6.04 10.92 -26.10
CA ILE A 172 5.74 12.33 -25.78
C ILE A 172 6.34 12.71 -24.42
N ARG A 173 6.17 11.88 -23.38
CA ARG A 173 6.76 12.12 -22.05
C ARG A 173 8.28 12.23 -22.14
N ASP A 174 8.93 11.26 -22.77
CA ASP A 174 10.40 11.21 -22.85
C ASP A 174 10.94 12.43 -23.61
N LEU A 175 10.28 12.84 -24.70
CA LEU A 175 10.61 14.05 -25.46
C LEU A 175 10.43 15.32 -24.62
N ILE A 176 9.40 15.39 -23.77
CA ILE A 176 9.19 16.51 -22.85
C ILE A 176 10.31 16.55 -21.80
N GLU A 177 10.70 15.42 -21.21
CA GLU A 177 11.79 15.39 -20.23
C GLU A 177 13.13 15.83 -20.85
N GLU A 178 13.40 15.44 -22.09
CA GLU A 178 14.60 15.84 -22.82
C GLU A 178 14.58 17.32 -23.19
N THR A 179 13.45 17.82 -23.70
CA THR A 179 13.25 19.24 -24.02
C THR A 179 13.37 20.11 -22.77
N PHE A 180 12.76 19.69 -21.66
CA PHE A 180 12.82 20.35 -20.37
C PHE A 180 14.28 20.52 -19.89
N LYS A 181 15.13 19.50 -20.03
CA LYS A 181 16.55 19.59 -19.63
C LYS A 181 17.36 20.59 -20.47
N ARG A 182 16.89 20.95 -21.66
CA ARG A 182 17.63 21.76 -22.65
C ARG A 182 17.23 23.23 -22.67
N GLU A 183 15.95 23.54 -22.47
CA GLU A 183 15.41 24.89 -22.66
C GLU A 183 15.89 25.93 -21.61
N GLY A 184 16.64 25.51 -20.57
CA GLY A 184 17.08 26.38 -19.48
C GLY A 184 15.95 26.83 -18.54
N GLU A 185 16.27 27.51 -17.44
CA GLU A 185 15.29 27.85 -16.38
C GLU A 185 14.20 28.86 -16.84
N GLU A 186 14.46 29.64 -17.89
CA GLU A 186 13.50 30.57 -18.49
C GLU A 186 12.68 29.95 -19.63
N GLY A 187 12.83 28.64 -19.86
CA GLY A 187 12.11 27.90 -20.89
C GLY A 187 10.60 27.82 -20.65
N LYS A 188 9.85 27.55 -21.74
CA LYS A 188 8.38 27.51 -21.71
C LYS A 188 7.86 26.40 -20.80
N LEU A 189 8.49 25.21 -20.81
CA LEU A 189 8.08 24.09 -19.96
C LEU A 189 8.41 24.35 -18.49
N HIS A 190 9.50 25.05 -18.16
CA HIS A 190 9.82 25.51 -16.80
C HIS A 190 8.78 26.50 -16.29
N GLY A 191 8.40 27.50 -17.10
CA GLY A 191 7.34 28.44 -16.74
C GLY A 191 6.00 27.75 -16.48
N GLN A 192 5.65 26.76 -17.32
CA GLN A 192 4.46 25.94 -17.12
C GLN A 192 4.55 25.09 -15.84
N LEU A 193 5.68 24.44 -15.57
CA LEU A 193 5.91 23.70 -14.33
C LEU A 193 5.74 24.60 -13.10
N MET A 194 6.31 25.80 -13.11
CA MET A 194 6.21 26.74 -12.00
C MET A 194 4.76 27.20 -11.81
N ALA A 195 4.03 27.49 -12.88
CA ALA A 195 2.61 27.81 -12.78
C ALA A 195 1.82 26.69 -12.09
N PHE A 196 2.04 25.41 -12.45
CA PHE A 196 1.40 24.27 -11.79
C PHE A 196 1.83 24.11 -10.33
N ARG A 197 3.13 24.27 -10.02
CA ARG A 197 3.64 24.19 -8.64
C ARG A 197 3.02 25.24 -7.75
N GLU A 198 2.98 26.46 -8.24
CA GLU A 198 2.44 27.56 -7.47
C GLU A 198 0.95 27.37 -7.23
N THR A 199 0.17 26.99 -8.26
CA THR A 199 -1.31 27.07 -8.20
C THR A 199 -2.01 25.77 -7.81
N LEU A 200 -1.47 24.60 -8.15
CA LEU A 200 -2.19 23.32 -8.02
C LEU A 200 -1.42 22.23 -7.26
N ILE A 201 -0.13 22.03 -7.52
CA ILE A 201 0.64 20.90 -6.99
C ILE A 201 2.06 21.35 -6.57
N PRO A 202 2.24 21.90 -5.35
CA PRO A 202 3.51 22.48 -4.89
C PRO A 202 4.73 21.57 -5.05
N ASP A 203 4.57 20.28 -4.80
CA ASP A 203 5.65 19.29 -4.80
C ASP A 203 5.86 18.58 -6.17
N LEU A 204 5.31 19.12 -7.26
CA LEU A 204 5.37 18.50 -8.58
C LEU A 204 6.81 18.43 -9.11
N SER A 205 7.41 17.25 -9.24
CA SER A 205 8.74 17.09 -9.84
C SER A 205 8.72 17.22 -11.38
N PRO A 206 9.85 17.53 -12.04
CA PRO A 206 9.91 17.61 -13.50
C PRO A 206 9.46 16.33 -14.22
N ALA A 207 9.82 15.16 -13.69
CA ALA A 207 9.39 13.87 -14.24
C ALA A 207 7.86 13.66 -14.08
N GLN A 208 7.28 14.06 -12.94
CA GLN A 208 5.84 14.02 -12.74
C GLN A 208 5.11 15.04 -13.63
N PHE A 209 5.71 16.18 -13.91
CA PHE A 209 5.18 17.17 -14.83
C PHE A 209 5.16 16.64 -16.27
N ALA A 210 6.26 16.05 -16.75
CA ALA A 210 6.30 15.43 -18.07
C ALA A 210 5.25 14.29 -18.22
N ASP A 211 5.12 13.46 -17.19
CA ASP A 211 4.11 12.40 -17.10
C ASP A 211 2.67 12.95 -17.19
N MET A 212 2.38 13.98 -16.39
CA MET A 212 1.08 14.67 -16.40
C MET A 212 0.79 15.29 -17.77
N TYR A 213 1.78 15.99 -18.34
CA TYR A 213 1.66 16.69 -19.62
C TYR A 213 1.34 15.73 -20.77
N ALA A 214 2.11 14.64 -20.88
CA ALA A 214 1.91 13.63 -21.92
C ALA A 214 0.52 12.99 -21.82
N GLN A 215 0.09 12.60 -20.61
CA GLN A 215 -1.24 12.02 -20.41
C GLN A 215 -2.36 13.01 -20.73
N THR A 216 -2.16 14.31 -20.43
CA THR A 216 -3.13 15.37 -20.72
C THR A 216 -3.33 15.54 -22.22
N ILE A 217 -2.24 15.59 -22.99
CA ILE A 217 -2.32 15.63 -24.45
C ILE A 217 -3.04 14.41 -24.98
N THR A 218 -2.65 13.22 -24.51
CA THR A 218 -3.20 11.97 -25.02
C THR A 218 -4.69 11.82 -24.77
N TYR A 219 -5.16 12.10 -23.55
CA TYR A 219 -6.59 12.04 -23.25
C TYR A 219 -7.37 13.22 -23.78
N GLY A 220 -6.76 14.39 -23.92
CA GLY A 220 -7.39 15.54 -24.56
C GLY A 220 -7.68 15.27 -26.04
N LEU A 221 -6.72 14.73 -26.80
CA LEU A 221 -6.96 14.31 -28.19
C LEU A 221 -8.03 13.22 -28.28
N PHE A 222 -7.94 12.21 -27.41
CA PHE A 222 -8.93 11.14 -27.41
C PHE A 222 -10.34 11.64 -27.09
N ALA A 223 -10.50 12.51 -26.09
CA ALA A 223 -11.78 13.11 -25.73
C ALA A 223 -12.34 14.00 -26.86
N ALA A 224 -11.48 14.77 -27.53
CA ALA A 224 -11.87 15.58 -28.68
C ALA A 224 -12.34 14.71 -29.85
N ARG A 225 -11.64 13.60 -30.14
CA ARG A 225 -12.03 12.65 -31.17
C ARG A 225 -13.32 11.92 -30.81
N ALA A 226 -13.51 11.58 -29.53
CA ALA A 226 -14.71 10.92 -29.05
C ALA A 226 -15.96 11.81 -29.11
N GLY A 227 -15.80 13.12 -28.96
CA GLY A 227 -16.87 14.10 -29.12
C GLY A 227 -17.36 14.29 -30.56
N ASP A 228 -16.54 13.93 -31.55
CA ASP A 228 -16.90 13.98 -32.97
C ASP A 228 -16.37 12.75 -33.73
N PRO A 229 -16.99 11.56 -33.52
CA PRO A 229 -16.50 10.30 -34.05
C PRO A 229 -16.71 10.17 -35.58
N ALA A 230 -17.59 10.96 -36.18
CA ALA A 230 -18.00 10.83 -37.59
C ALA A 230 -17.12 11.61 -38.58
N ARG A 231 -16.26 12.52 -38.12
CA ARG A 231 -15.38 13.29 -39.02
C ARG A 231 -14.26 12.43 -39.61
N PRO A 232 -13.97 12.57 -40.93
CA PRO A 232 -12.90 11.83 -41.61
C PRO A 232 -11.50 12.40 -41.36
N GLU A 233 -11.40 13.69 -41.02
CA GLU A 233 -10.13 14.36 -40.71
C GLU A 233 -10.10 14.73 -39.22
N PHE A 234 -8.94 14.51 -38.58
CA PHE A 234 -8.70 14.89 -37.20
C PHE A 234 -7.23 15.30 -37.00
N THR A 235 -7.01 16.56 -36.64
CA THR A 235 -5.68 17.13 -36.34
C THR A 235 -5.64 17.69 -34.92
N ARG A 236 -4.43 17.93 -34.39
CA ARG A 236 -4.29 18.55 -33.06
C ARG A 236 -4.91 19.95 -32.95
N GLN A 237 -4.89 20.74 -34.03
CA GLN A 237 -5.52 22.07 -34.05
C GLN A 237 -7.05 21.97 -34.02
N GLN A 238 -7.62 21.02 -34.75
CA GLN A 238 -9.06 20.76 -34.72
C GLN A 238 -9.50 20.20 -33.36
N ALA A 239 -8.66 19.39 -32.71
CA ALA A 239 -8.97 18.79 -31.42
C ALA A 239 -9.32 19.83 -30.35
N ALA A 240 -8.62 20.97 -30.33
CA ALA A 240 -8.89 22.02 -29.35
C ALA A 240 -10.28 22.68 -29.53
N TRP A 241 -10.80 22.70 -30.76
CA TRP A 241 -12.16 23.17 -31.05
C TRP A 241 -13.23 22.11 -30.79
N ASN A 242 -12.90 20.84 -30.97
CA ASN A 242 -13.81 19.70 -30.80
C ASN A 242 -13.96 19.23 -29.35
N LEU A 243 -13.05 19.64 -28.45
CA LEU A 243 -13.19 19.38 -27.02
C LEU A 243 -14.54 19.93 -26.48
N PRO A 244 -15.24 19.19 -25.60
CA PRO A 244 -16.54 19.60 -25.08
C PRO A 244 -16.53 20.99 -24.45
N LYS A 245 -17.52 21.82 -24.79
CA LYS A 245 -17.73 23.15 -24.19
C LYS A 245 -17.90 23.11 -22.66
N THR A 246 -18.29 21.94 -22.14
CA THR A 246 -18.47 21.66 -20.71
C THR A 246 -17.21 21.70 -19.87
N ASN A 247 -16.02 21.65 -20.49
CA ASN A 247 -14.74 21.72 -19.81
C ASN A 247 -13.89 22.89 -20.36
N PRO A 248 -14.20 24.14 -19.98
CA PRO A 248 -13.49 25.32 -20.48
C PRO A 248 -12.00 25.31 -20.10
N PHE A 249 -11.66 24.78 -18.92
CA PHE A 249 -10.27 24.66 -18.47
C PHE A 249 -9.45 23.74 -19.38
N LEU A 250 -9.94 22.53 -19.66
CA LEU A 250 -9.23 21.59 -20.54
C LEU A 250 -9.09 22.17 -21.95
N ARG A 251 -10.10 22.88 -22.47
CA ARG A 251 -10.01 23.55 -23.79
C ARG A 251 -8.91 24.61 -23.83
N LYS A 252 -8.86 25.49 -22.82
CA LYS A 252 -7.82 26.52 -22.70
C LYS A 252 -6.44 25.88 -22.57
N LEU A 253 -6.29 24.92 -21.67
CA LEU A 253 -5.04 24.20 -21.45
C LEU A 253 -4.58 23.50 -22.73
N PHE A 254 -5.49 22.82 -23.43
CA PHE A 254 -5.19 22.09 -24.66
C PHE A 254 -4.73 23.00 -25.81
N ASN A 255 -5.32 24.20 -25.94
CA ASN A 255 -4.83 25.22 -26.87
C ASN A 255 -3.39 25.65 -26.57
N GLU A 256 -3.00 25.71 -25.30
CA GLU A 256 -1.65 26.12 -24.89
C GLU A 256 -0.61 24.99 -25.07
N ILE A 257 -1.00 23.74 -24.78
CA ILE A 257 -0.08 22.59 -24.76
C ILE A 257 -0.08 21.74 -26.04
N ALA A 258 -1.05 21.93 -26.94
CA ALA A 258 -1.12 21.25 -28.24
C ALA A 258 -1.31 22.24 -29.41
N GLY A 259 -1.22 23.54 -29.13
CA GLY A 259 -1.34 24.62 -30.09
C GLY A 259 -0.14 24.80 -31.02
N PRO A 260 -0.17 25.81 -31.90
CA PRO A 260 0.86 26.02 -32.93
C PRO A 260 2.25 26.24 -32.33
N ASP A 261 2.35 26.78 -31.11
CA ASP A 261 3.62 27.11 -30.43
C ASP A 261 4.20 25.95 -29.60
N LEU A 262 3.84 24.71 -29.93
CA LEU A 262 4.42 23.51 -29.32
C LEU A 262 5.84 23.31 -29.89
N PRO A 263 6.88 23.02 -29.07
CA PRO A 263 8.22 22.80 -29.60
C PRO A 263 8.22 21.70 -30.66
N ASP A 264 8.91 21.95 -31.78
CA ASP A 264 9.08 21.00 -32.90
C ASP A 264 9.45 19.57 -32.47
N PRO A 265 10.34 19.34 -31.46
CA PRO A 265 10.66 17.98 -31.00
C PRO A 265 9.46 17.19 -30.47
N ILE A 266 8.43 17.88 -29.96
CA ILE A 266 7.25 17.27 -29.35
C ILE A 266 6.10 17.23 -30.37
N ALA A 267 6.01 18.22 -31.25
CA ALA A 267 4.89 18.42 -32.17
C ALA A 267 4.60 17.19 -33.06
N TRP A 268 5.63 16.59 -33.66
CA TRP A 268 5.47 15.44 -34.55
C TRP A 268 4.86 14.22 -33.82
N ALA A 269 5.28 13.94 -32.58
CA ALA A 269 4.77 12.80 -31.81
C ALA A 269 3.29 13.02 -31.39
N VAL A 270 2.88 14.28 -31.21
CA VAL A 270 1.49 14.65 -30.95
C VAL A 270 0.65 14.57 -32.23
N ASP A 271 1.20 14.97 -33.37
CA ASP A 271 0.56 14.84 -34.69
C ASP A 271 0.35 13.37 -35.07
N ASP A 272 1.31 12.49 -34.77
CA ASP A 272 1.18 11.03 -34.92
C ASP A 272 0.04 10.45 -34.09
N LEU A 273 -0.13 10.95 -32.86
CA LEU A 273 -1.22 10.55 -31.99
C LEU A 273 -2.58 11.03 -32.52
N ALA A 274 -2.66 12.26 -33.06
CA ALA A 274 -3.86 12.74 -33.71
C ALA A 274 -4.19 11.89 -34.95
N TYR A 275 -3.18 11.54 -35.75
CA TYR A 275 -3.32 10.68 -36.92
C TYR A 275 -3.80 9.27 -36.56
N LEU A 276 -3.25 8.68 -35.50
CA LEU A 276 -3.72 7.40 -34.94
C LEU A 276 -5.22 7.44 -34.62
N LEU A 277 -5.67 8.53 -33.98
CA LEU A 277 -7.06 8.74 -33.59
C LEU A 277 -7.98 9.03 -34.78
N ALA A 278 -7.48 9.67 -35.83
CA ALA A 278 -8.23 9.91 -37.07
C ALA A 278 -8.65 8.60 -37.74
N ARG A 279 -7.74 7.61 -37.78
CA ARG A 279 -7.96 6.30 -38.44
C ARG A 279 -8.58 5.24 -37.54
N ALA A 280 -8.71 5.51 -36.24
CA ALA A 280 -9.39 4.61 -35.31
C ALA A 280 -10.89 4.54 -35.66
N ASP A 281 -11.46 3.33 -35.63
CA ASP A 281 -12.91 3.16 -35.73
C ASP A 281 -13.56 3.58 -34.40
N MET A 282 -13.80 4.89 -34.27
CA MET A 282 -14.40 5.45 -33.07
C MET A 282 -15.81 4.93 -32.82
N SER A 283 -16.52 4.47 -33.85
CA SER A 283 -17.85 3.88 -33.67
C SER A 283 -17.76 2.57 -32.91
N GLU A 284 -16.81 1.70 -33.24
CA GLU A 284 -16.57 0.45 -32.50
C GLU A 284 -15.90 0.69 -31.14
N VAL A 285 -14.99 1.67 -31.04
CA VAL A 285 -14.35 2.03 -29.76
C VAL A 285 -15.37 2.55 -28.74
N LEU A 286 -16.29 3.41 -29.17
CA LEU A 286 -17.29 4.05 -28.30
C LEU A 286 -18.60 3.25 -28.18
N LYS A 287 -18.78 2.16 -28.93
CA LYS A 287 -20.03 1.37 -29.02
C LYS A 287 -20.65 0.99 -27.66
N ASP A 288 -19.79 0.69 -26.71
CA ASP A 288 -20.16 0.30 -25.34
C ASP A 288 -19.94 1.45 -24.34
N PHE A 289 -19.33 2.57 -24.72
CA PHE A 289 -19.18 3.74 -23.84
C PHE A 289 -20.57 4.28 -23.48
N GLY A 290 -20.77 4.71 -22.23
CA GLY A 290 -22.09 5.12 -21.73
C GLY A 290 -23.01 3.96 -21.28
N LYS A 291 -22.81 2.75 -21.79
CA LYS A 291 -23.53 1.54 -21.37
C LYS A 291 -22.84 0.88 -20.17
N ALA A 292 -23.29 1.20 -18.97
CA ALA A 292 -22.90 0.46 -17.77
C ALA A 292 -23.39 -1.01 -17.89
N LYS A 293 -22.49 -1.92 -18.29
CA LYS A 293 -22.70 -3.37 -18.16
C LYS A 293 -22.27 -3.77 -16.75
N ARG A 294 -23.07 -4.62 -16.09
CA ARG A 294 -23.02 -5.12 -14.69
C ARG A 294 -21.65 -5.44 -14.05
N GLN A 295 -20.53 -5.39 -14.78
CA GLN A 295 -19.19 -5.69 -14.26
C GLN A 295 -18.10 -4.67 -14.60
N LYS A 296 -18.16 -3.91 -15.71
CA LYS A 296 -17.10 -2.93 -16.08
C LYS A 296 -17.63 -1.78 -16.92
N ASP A 297 -17.32 -0.55 -16.52
CA ASP A 297 -17.52 0.66 -17.33
C ASP A 297 -16.52 0.66 -18.50
N PRO A 298 -16.97 0.72 -19.76
CA PRO A 298 -16.11 0.65 -20.94
C PRO A 298 -15.13 1.82 -21.09
N VAL A 299 -15.51 3.02 -20.66
CA VAL A 299 -14.63 4.21 -20.64
C VAL A 299 -13.50 3.97 -19.64
N VAL A 300 -13.85 3.48 -18.45
CA VAL A 300 -12.86 3.21 -17.40
C VAL A 300 -11.98 2.03 -17.76
N HIS A 301 -12.54 0.99 -18.37
CA HIS A 301 -11.76 -0.17 -18.83
C HIS A 301 -10.75 0.21 -19.93
N PHE A 302 -11.13 1.11 -20.83
CA PHE A 302 -10.20 1.69 -21.80
C PHE A 302 -9.06 2.44 -21.10
N TYR A 303 -9.40 3.30 -20.13
CA TYR A 303 -8.42 4.02 -19.32
C TYR A 303 -7.46 3.08 -18.57
N GLU A 304 -7.98 2.01 -17.97
CA GLU A 304 -7.16 0.99 -17.29
C GLU A 304 -6.22 0.28 -18.25
N THR A 305 -6.71 -0.07 -19.44
CA THR A 305 -5.92 -0.75 -20.47
C THR A 305 -4.77 0.15 -20.93
N PHE A 306 -5.05 1.43 -21.14
CA PHE A 306 -4.03 2.44 -21.43
C PHE A 306 -3.03 2.56 -20.29
N LEU A 307 -3.46 2.72 -19.03
CA LEU A 307 -2.54 2.89 -17.90
C LEU A 307 -1.65 1.67 -17.69
N ALA A 308 -2.23 0.48 -17.80
CA ALA A 308 -1.49 -0.78 -17.70
C ALA A 308 -0.44 -0.90 -18.78
N ALA A 309 -0.75 -0.45 -20.01
CA ALA A 309 0.22 -0.37 -21.07
C ALA A 309 1.26 0.71 -20.81
N TYR A 310 0.85 1.92 -20.40
CA TYR A 310 1.67 3.14 -20.26
C TYR A 310 2.71 3.03 -19.14
N ASN A 311 2.27 2.71 -17.92
CA ASN A 311 3.12 2.54 -16.75
C ASN A 311 2.52 1.51 -15.76
N PRO A 312 2.95 0.23 -15.82
CA PRO A 312 2.42 -0.83 -14.97
C PRO A 312 2.57 -0.58 -13.46
N LYS A 313 3.63 0.13 -13.04
CA LYS A 313 3.89 0.44 -11.63
C LYS A 313 2.98 1.55 -11.11
N MET A 314 2.62 2.53 -11.95
CA MET A 314 1.72 3.63 -11.58
C MET A 314 0.32 3.17 -11.16
N ARG A 315 -0.17 2.07 -11.75
CA ARG A 315 -1.46 1.50 -11.37
C ARG A 315 -1.52 1.12 -9.88
N GLN A 316 -0.42 0.59 -9.34
CA GLN A 316 -0.32 0.20 -7.93
C GLN A 316 0.01 1.40 -7.01
N THR A 317 0.88 2.32 -7.45
CA THR A 317 1.31 3.45 -6.61
C THR A 317 0.30 4.58 -6.50
N ARG A 318 -0.58 4.79 -7.49
CA ARG A 318 -1.60 5.85 -7.42
C ARG A 318 -2.95 5.40 -6.84
N GLY A 319 -3.11 4.13 -6.49
CA GLY A 319 -4.31 3.63 -5.79
C GLY A 319 -5.64 3.82 -6.53
N VAL A 320 -5.61 4.03 -7.86
CA VAL A 320 -6.80 4.28 -8.68
C VAL A 320 -7.51 2.95 -8.95
N TYR A 321 -8.32 2.50 -8.00
CA TYR A 321 -9.19 1.34 -8.17
C TYR A 321 -10.56 1.79 -8.65
N TYR A 322 -11.02 1.22 -9.76
CA TYR A 322 -12.39 1.42 -10.19
C TYR A 322 -13.36 0.95 -9.11
N THR A 323 -14.33 1.80 -8.76
CA THR A 323 -15.34 1.44 -7.78
C THR A 323 -16.43 0.61 -8.45
N PRO A 324 -16.68 -0.64 -8.02
CA PRO A 324 -17.70 -1.49 -8.64
C PRO A 324 -19.07 -0.83 -8.62
N GLU A 325 -19.78 -0.89 -9.74
CA GLU A 325 -21.14 -0.33 -9.88
C GLU A 325 -22.09 -0.73 -8.74
N PRO A 326 -22.18 -2.00 -8.31
CA PRO A 326 -23.08 -2.39 -7.24
C PRO A 326 -22.82 -1.64 -5.92
N VAL A 327 -21.54 -1.38 -5.60
CA VAL A 327 -21.13 -0.63 -4.41
C VAL A 327 -21.59 0.82 -4.51
N VAL A 328 -21.26 1.49 -5.61
CA VAL A 328 -21.61 2.90 -5.84
C VAL A 328 -23.12 3.08 -5.82
N SER A 329 -23.83 2.21 -6.53
CA SER A 329 -25.28 2.22 -6.66
C SER A 329 -25.98 2.00 -5.31
N TYR A 330 -25.47 1.11 -4.46
CA TYR A 330 -25.95 0.95 -3.09
C TYR A 330 -25.84 2.23 -2.27
N ILE A 331 -24.68 2.91 -2.32
CA ILE A 331 -24.44 4.17 -1.59
C ILE A 331 -25.39 5.26 -2.07
N VAL A 332 -25.47 5.48 -3.39
CA VAL A 332 -26.31 6.53 -3.99
C VAL A 332 -27.78 6.33 -3.64
N ARG A 333 -28.34 5.12 -3.81
CA ARG A 333 -29.73 4.81 -3.43
C ARG A 333 -29.97 4.95 -1.92
N SER A 334 -28.96 4.63 -1.11
CA SER A 334 -29.07 4.76 0.34
C SER A 334 -29.14 6.23 0.77
N ILE A 335 -28.29 7.09 0.19
CA ILE A 335 -28.34 8.53 0.45
C ILE A 335 -29.66 9.12 -0.05
N ASP A 336 -30.09 8.79 -1.27
CA ASP A 336 -31.37 9.23 -1.82
C ASP A 336 -32.54 8.87 -0.90
N HIS A 337 -32.53 7.65 -0.36
CA HIS A 337 -33.53 7.21 0.62
C HIS A 337 -33.49 8.04 1.91
N ILE A 338 -32.29 8.25 2.49
CA ILE A 338 -32.12 9.04 3.71
C ILE A 338 -32.60 10.49 3.50
N LEU A 339 -32.30 11.10 2.35
CA LEU A 339 -32.77 12.44 2.02
C LEU A 339 -34.30 12.52 2.03
N LYS A 340 -34.97 11.51 1.44
CA LYS A 340 -36.44 11.41 1.38
C LYS A 340 -37.08 11.19 2.75
N THR A 341 -36.47 10.41 3.63
CA THR A 341 -37.08 10.02 4.91
C THR A 341 -36.70 10.93 6.07
N THR A 342 -35.51 11.54 6.03
CA THR A 342 -34.91 12.20 7.19
C THR A 342 -34.82 13.72 7.04
N PHE A 343 -34.64 14.22 5.81
CA PHE A 343 -34.33 15.64 5.55
C PHE A 343 -35.46 16.42 4.87
N ASP A 344 -36.65 15.82 4.77
CA ASP A 344 -37.80 16.42 4.06
C ASP A 344 -37.46 16.86 2.63
N CYS A 345 -36.65 16.05 1.94
CA CYS A 345 -36.34 16.20 0.52
C CYS A 345 -37.12 15.14 -0.26
N PRO A 346 -38.40 15.35 -0.61
CA PRO A 346 -39.25 14.32 -1.23
C PRO A 346 -38.74 13.86 -2.61
N LEU A 347 -37.97 14.71 -3.30
CA LEU A 347 -37.29 14.38 -4.54
C LEU A 347 -35.91 13.72 -4.33
N GLY A 348 -35.50 13.50 -3.08
CA GLY A 348 -34.21 12.93 -2.70
C GLY A 348 -33.05 13.70 -3.32
N LEU A 349 -32.17 13.00 -4.05
CA LEU A 349 -31.04 13.62 -4.75
C LEU A 349 -31.46 14.63 -5.82
N ALA A 350 -32.71 14.58 -6.30
CA ALA A 350 -33.23 15.52 -7.30
C ALA A 350 -33.79 16.82 -6.67
N ASP A 351 -33.79 16.96 -5.34
CA ASP A 351 -34.18 18.20 -4.68
C ASP A 351 -33.12 19.31 -4.90
N GLU A 352 -33.56 20.54 -5.15
CA GLU A 352 -32.67 21.67 -5.48
C GLU A 352 -31.79 22.12 -4.31
N ARG A 353 -32.20 21.82 -3.08
CA ARG A 353 -31.45 22.12 -1.85
C ARG A 353 -30.24 21.19 -1.67
N VAL A 354 -30.23 20.05 -2.35
CA VAL A 354 -29.22 19.00 -2.16
C VAL A 354 -27.99 19.30 -3.02
N MET A 355 -26.99 19.94 -2.41
CA MET A 355 -25.66 20.09 -3.02
C MET A 355 -24.80 18.83 -2.78
N ILE A 356 -24.25 18.27 -3.85
CA ILE A 356 -23.54 16.99 -3.89
C ILE A 356 -22.07 17.24 -4.21
N LEU A 357 -21.18 16.66 -3.41
CA LEU A 357 -19.73 16.69 -3.62
C LEU A 357 -19.14 15.29 -3.61
N ASP A 358 -18.34 14.98 -4.63
CA ASP A 358 -17.36 13.90 -4.58
C ASP A 358 -15.94 14.49 -4.44
N PRO A 359 -15.30 14.37 -3.26
CA PRO A 359 -14.01 15.01 -3.01
C PRO A 359 -12.82 14.27 -3.65
N ALA A 360 -13.03 13.07 -4.18
CA ALA A 360 -12.00 12.28 -4.85
C ALA A 360 -12.64 11.53 -6.02
N CYS A 361 -13.13 12.29 -7.02
CA CYS A 361 -14.09 11.76 -7.97
C CYS A 361 -13.52 10.75 -8.96
N GLY A 362 -12.20 10.70 -9.14
CA GLY A 362 -11.57 9.80 -10.09
C GLY A 362 -12.14 10.02 -11.48
N THR A 363 -12.64 8.94 -12.08
CA THR A 363 -13.31 8.94 -13.38
C THR A 363 -14.79 9.38 -13.31
N GLY A 364 -15.24 9.96 -12.21
CA GLY A 364 -16.61 10.50 -12.04
C GLY A 364 -17.70 9.44 -11.82
N THR A 365 -17.34 8.25 -11.33
CA THR A 365 -18.29 7.12 -11.24
C THR A 365 -19.43 7.38 -10.26
N PHE A 366 -19.16 7.95 -9.10
CA PHE A 366 -20.22 8.29 -8.14
C PHE A 366 -21.16 9.37 -8.68
N LEU A 367 -20.62 10.41 -9.31
CA LEU A 367 -21.42 11.46 -9.95
C LEU A 367 -22.29 10.90 -11.09
N TYR A 368 -21.77 9.95 -11.87
CA TYR A 368 -22.54 9.26 -12.92
C TYR A 368 -23.78 8.57 -12.34
N PHE A 369 -23.64 7.81 -11.24
CA PHE A 369 -24.78 7.15 -10.61
C PHE A 369 -25.73 8.13 -9.90
N ALA A 370 -25.21 9.22 -9.33
CA ALA A 370 -26.05 10.29 -8.78
C ALA A 370 -26.91 10.95 -9.86
N ILE A 371 -26.32 11.30 -11.01
CA ILE A 371 -27.05 11.85 -12.18
C ILE A 371 -28.09 10.85 -12.67
N GLN A 372 -27.77 9.56 -12.71
CA GLN A 372 -28.71 8.50 -13.12
C GLN A 372 -29.93 8.44 -12.19
N GLU A 373 -29.73 8.43 -10.87
CA GLU A 373 -30.82 8.41 -9.89
C GLU A 373 -31.68 9.69 -9.95
N ILE A 374 -31.03 10.84 -10.18
CA ILE A 374 -31.71 12.13 -10.37
C ILE A 374 -32.55 12.10 -11.65
N TYR A 375 -32.00 11.65 -12.77
CA TYR A 375 -32.72 11.51 -14.02
C TYR A 375 -33.93 10.59 -13.86
N ASP A 376 -33.75 9.44 -13.23
CA ASP A 376 -34.83 8.49 -12.99
C ASP A 376 -35.93 9.08 -12.12
N THR A 377 -35.58 9.89 -11.12
CA THR A 377 -36.55 10.63 -10.30
C THR A 377 -37.28 11.69 -11.14
N VAL A 378 -36.58 12.59 -11.82
CA VAL A 378 -37.17 13.66 -12.63
C VAL A 378 -38.06 13.09 -13.74
N ARG A 379 -37.62 12.03 -14.42
CA ARG A 379 -38.38 11.33 -15.45
C ARG A 379 -39.70 10.76 -14.90
N LYS A 380 -39.69 10.22 -13.68
CA LYS A 380 -40.88 9.63 -13.04
C LYS A 380 -41.82 10.68 -12.45
N THR A 381 -41.29 11.77 -11.90
CA THR A 381 -42.10 12.77 -11.17
C THR A 381 -42.60 13.91 -12.05
N VAL A 382 -41.75 14.48 -12.90
CA VAL A 382 -42.09 15.63 -13.77
C VAL A 382 -42.24 15.21 -15.23
N GLY A 383 -41.47 14.21 -15.66
CA GLY A 383 -41.48 13.70 -17.03
C GLY A 383 -40.23 14.07 -17.83
N LYS A 384 -39.95 13.30 -18.89
CA LYS A 384 -38.74 13.44 -19.73
C LYS A 384 -38.58 14.84 -20.35
N GLY A 385 -39.68 15.53 -20.64
CA GLY A 385 -39.65 16.88 -21.24
C GLY A 385 -38.98 17.94 -20.36
N ALA A 386 -39.00 17.77 -19.04
CA ALA A 386 -38.38 18.71 -18.10
C ALA A 386 -36.86 18.53 -17.97
N TRP A 387 -36.28 17.45 -18.51
CA TRP A 387 -34.88 17.09 -18.26
C TRP A 387 -33.89 18.19 -18.66
N ASN A 388 -34.07 18.79 -19.84
CA ASN A 388 -33.17 19.84 -20.32
C ASN A 388 -33.22 21.11 -19.45
N ALA A 389 -34.41 21.54 -19.02
CA ALA A 389 -34.54 22.69 -18.12
C ALA A 389 -33.95 22.37 -16.74
N TYR A 390 -34.27 21.19 -16.21
CA TYR A 390 -33.77 20.72 -14.92
C TYR A 390 -32.24 20.65 -14.88
N VAL A 391 -31.60 20.10 -15.90
CA VAL A 391 -30.13 19.98 -15.93
C VAL A 391 -29.47 21.35 -15.85
N ARG A 392 -29.90 22.29 -16.69
CA ARG A 392 -29.35 23.65 -16.76
C ARG A 392 -29.58 24.44 -15.47
N GLU A 393 -30.81 24.43 -14.96
CA GLU A 393 -31.22 25.32 -13.87
C GLU A 393 -30.96 24.73 -12.49
N LYS A 394 -30.96 23.40 -12.36
CA LYS A 394 -30.98 22.71 -11.06
C LYS A 394 -29.87 21.68 -10.89
N LEU A 395 -29.40 20.97 -11.92
CA LEU A 395 -28.38 19.91 -11.75
C LEU A 395 -26.96 20.46 -11.75
N LEU A 396 -26.55 21.13 -12.84
CA LEU A 396 -25.17 21.59 -13.03
C LEU A 396 -24.68 22.53 -11.90
N PRO A 397 -25.51 23.43 -11.34
CA PRO A 397 -25.07 24.34 -10.27
C PRO A 397 -24.83 23.69 -8.90
N ARG A 398 -25.16 22.40 -8.71
CA ARG A 398 -25.13 21.75 -7.38
C ARG A 398 -24.41 20.42 -7.32
N ILE A 399 -23.84 19.94 -8.44
CA ILE A 399 -23.10 18.68 -8.49
C ILE A 399 -21.62 18.95 -8.74
N PHE A 400 -20.79 18.55 -7.77
CA PHE A 400 -19.37 18.90 -7.75
C PHE A 400 -18.47 17.67 -7.62
N GLY A 401 -17.32 17.70 -8.29
CA GLY A 401 -16.28 16.69 -8.19
C GLY A 401 -14.90 17.32 -8.09
N PHE A 402 -14.04 16.80 -7.22
CA PHE A 402 -12.63 17.18 -7.15
C PHE A 402 -11.75 16.01 -7.57
N GLU A 403 -10.78 16.28 -8.43
CA GLU A 403 -9.78 15.31 -8.85
C GLU A 403 -8.40 15.97 -8.89
N LEU A 404 -7.38 15.25 -8.44
CA LEU A 404 -6.00 15.75 -8.42
C LEU A 404 -5.26 15.47 -9.72
N LEU A 405 -5.60 14.39 -10.40
CA LEU A 405 -4.91 13.91 -11.59
C LEU A 405 -5.66 14.32 -12.87
N MET A 406 -4.94 14.94 -13.81
CA MET A 406 -5.54 15.46 -15.05
C MET A 406 -6.22 14.39 -15.91
N ALA A 407 -5.64 13.19 -16.00
CA ALA A 407 -6.17 12.13 -16.84
C ALA A 407 -7.55 11.62 -16.36
N PRO A 408 -7.74 11.18 -15.10
CA PRO A 408 -9.08 10.84 -14.61
C PRO A 408 -10.02 12.05 -14.60
N TYR A 409 -9.53 13.27 -14.37
CA TYR A 409 -10.31 14.50 -14.52
C TYR A 409 -10.92 14.65 -15.93
N ALA A 410 -10.11 14.50 -16.98
CA ALA A 410 -10.56 14.55 -18.37
C ALA A 410 -11.56 13.41 -18.69
N VAL A 411 -11.29 12.21 -18.20
CA VAL A 411 -12.17 11.05 -18.35
C VAL A 411 -13.52 11.28 -17.66
N ALA A 412 -13.54 11.87 -16.46
CA ALA A 412 -14.76 12.19 -15.74
C ALA A 412 -15.65 13.17 -16.52
N HIS A 413 -15.06 14.27 -17.01
CA HIS A 413 -15.77 15.25 -17.86
C HIS A 413 -16.37 14.60 -19.11
N MET A 414 -15.56 13.81 -19.83
CA MET A 414 -16.01 13.11 -21.04
C MET A 414 -17.15 12.14 -20.73
N LYS A 415 -16.99 11.31 -19.69
CA LYS A 415 -17.98 10.31 -19.28
C LYS A 415 -19.32 10.94 -18.90
N LEU A 416 -19.31 11.99 -18.08
CA LEU A 416 -20.55 12.65 -17.66
C LEU A 416 -21.19 13.43 -18.82
N ALA A 417 -20.41 14.02 -19.72
CA ALA A 417 -20.94 14.68 -20.91
C ALA A 417 -21.65 13.69 -21.85
N ILE A 418 -21.03 12.53 -22.14
CA ILE A 418 -21.63 11.46 -22.93
C ILE A 418 -22.93 10.97 -22.26
N GLN A 419 -22.90 10.74 -20.94
CA GLN A 419 -24.09 10.32 -20.20
C GLN A 419 -25.24 11.33 -20.36
N LEU A 420 -24.98 12.62 -20.16
CA LEU A 420 -26.01 13.65 -20.29
C LEU A 420 -26.60 13.69 -21.71
N GLN A 421 -25.77 13.56 -22.75
CA GLN A 421 -26.23 13.46 -24.14
C GLN A 421 -27.12 12.23 -24.38
N GLU A 422 -26.72 11.05 -23.88
CA GLU A 422 -27.52 9.81 -23.98
C GLU A 422 -28.86 9.93 -23.25
N LEU A 423 -28.89 10.68 -22.13
CA LEU A 423 -30.11 11.00 -21.40
C LEU A 423 -30.97 12.08 -22.10
N GLY A 424 -30.51 12.62 -23.23
CA GLY A 424 -31.24 13.57 -24.08
C GLY A 424 -31.00 15.04 -23.73
N TYR A 425 -29.92 15.36 -23.02
CA TYR A 425 -29.50 16.74 -22.77
C TYR A 425 -28.80 17.32 -24.00
N ASP A 426 -29.19 18.54 -24.38
CA ASP A 426 -28.59 19.30 -25.47
C ASP A 426 -27.81 20.50 -24.91
N PHE A 427 -26.49 20.48 -25.14
CA PHE A 427 -25.56 21.53 -24.72
C PHE A 427 -25.70 22.76 -25.64
N LYS A 428 -26.74 23.57 -25.41
CA LYS A 428 -27.06 24.76 -26.23
C LYS A 428 -26.23 26.01 -25.89
N GLY A 429 -25.41 26.00 -24.84
CA GLY A 429 -24.62 27.16 -24.38
C GLY A 429 -23.26 26.81 -23.76
N ASP A 430 -22.62 27.80 -23.12
CA ASP A 430 -21.32 27.65 -22.41
C ASP A 430 -21.50 27.10 -20.98
N GLU A 431 -22.28 26.04 -20.85
CA GLU A 431 -22.60 25.40 -19.57
C GLU A 431 -21.45 24.49 -19.12
N ARG A 432 -21.02 24.62 -17.86
CA ARG A 432 -19.87 23.90 -17.29
C ARG A 432 -20.32 22.74 -16.40
N LEU A 433 -19.61 21.60 -16.49
CA LEU A 433 -19.68 20.54 -15.47
C LEU A 433 -18.86 20.96 -14.23
N GLY A 434 -19.43 20.79 -13.04
CA GLY A 434 -18.81 21.16 -11.75
C GLY A 434 -17.66 20.24 -11.30
N ILE A 435 -16.88 19.70 -12.22
CA ILE A 435 -15.68 18.91 -11.91
C ILE A 435 -14.47 19.85 -11.99
N TYR A 436 -13.63 19.82 -10.95
CA TYR A 436 -12.48 20.71 -10.79
C TYR A 436 -11.19 19.94 -10.55
N LEU A 437 -10.10 20.43 -11.15
CA LEU A 437 -8.75 19.91 -10.92
C LEU A 437 -8.16 20.54 -9.65
N THR A 438 -8.15 19.81 -8.53
CA THR A 438 -7.67 20.33 -7.24
C THR A 438 -7.38 19.21 -6.23
N ASN A 439 -6.51 19.48 -5.25
CA ASN A 439 -6.38 18.64 -4.05
C ASN A 439 -7.47 19.00 -3.02
N ALA A 440 -8.43 18.11 -2.77
CA ALA A 440 -9.51 18.35 -1.80
C ALA A 440 -9.01 18.59 -0.37
N LEU A 441 -7.85 18.04 0.01
CA LEU A 441 -7.29 18.12 1.36
C LEU A 441 -6.41 19.36 1.60
N GLU A 442 -6.09 20.12 0.55
CA GLU A 442 -5.33 21.36 0.66
C GLU A 442 -6.23 22.56 0.98
N GLU A 443 -5.61 23.57 1.59
CA GLU A 443 -6.30 24.81 1.89
C GLU A 443 -6.74 25.49 0.59
N ALA A 444 -7.97 25.98 0.59
CA ALA A 444 -8.47 26.80 -0.50
C ALA A 444 -7.75 28.17 -0.47
N ILE A 445 -6.70 28.33 -1.27
CA ILE A 445 -5.98 29.60 -1.43
C ILE A 445 -6.58 30.32 -2.63
N THR A 446 -7.12 31.52 -2.41
CA THR A 446 -7.50 32.44 -3.49
C THR A 446 -6.27 33.24 -3.85
N LYS A 447 -5.78 33.17 -5.09
CA LYS A 447 -4.56 33.88 -5.50
C LYS A 447 -4.88 35.22 -6.15
N ALA A 448 -3.97 36.18 -5.99
CA ALA A 448 -4.06 37.49 -6.66
C ALA A 448 -3.92 37.35 -8.19
N GLU A 449 -4.35 38.37 -8.93
CA GLU A 449 -4.38 38.39 -10.41
C GLU A 449 -3.06 37.93 -11.03
N THR A 450 -3.07 36.72 -11.58
CA THR A 450 -1.98 36.15 -12.37
C THR A 450 -2.17 36.48 -13.86
N LEU A 451 -1.08 36.65 -14.59
CA LEU A 451 -1.07 36.95 -16.03
C LEU A 451 -0.69 35.71 -16.86
N GLY A 452 -1.12 35.66 -18.12
CA GLY A 452 -0.74 34.60 -19.07
C GLY A 452 -1.25 33.20 -18.71
N PHE A 453 -0.43 32.17 -18.94
CA PHE A 453 -0.75 30.74 -18.72
C PHE A 453 -1.20 30.42 -17.29
N ALA A 454 -0.70 31.14 -16.29
CA ALA A 454 -1.08 30.93 -14.90
C ALA A 454 -2.53 31.35 -14.58
N ARG A 455 -3.13 32.26 -15.38
CA ARG A 455 -4.46 32.83 -15.11
C ARG A 455 -5.56 31.78 -15.11
N PHE A 456 -5.65 30.95 -16.15
CA PHE A 456 -6.75 29.98 -16.24
C PHE A 456 -6.58 28.82 -15.25
N ILE A 457 -5.35 28.54 -14.82
CA ILE A 457 -5.08 27.59 -13.73
C ILE A 457 -5.51 28.20 -12.39
N SER A 458 -5.28 29.50 -12.17
CA SER A 458 -5.83 30.23 -11.02
C SER A 458 -7.36 30.23 -11.05
N GLU A 459 -8.00 30.56 -12.18
CA GLU A 459 -9.47 30.53 -12.33
C GLU A 459 -10.06 29.16 -11.94
N GLU A 460 -9.38 28.06 -12.32
CA GLU A 460 -9.77 26.70 -11.95
C GLU A 460 -9.65 26.44 -10.45
N ALA A 461 -8.53 26.84 -9.85
CA ALA A 461 -8.27 26.70 -8.43
C ALA A 461 -9.21 27.58 -7.58
N ASP A 462 -9.49 28.80 -8.02
CA ASP A 462 -10.38 29.77 -7.37
C ASP A 462 -11.84 29.29 -7.39
N ALA A 463 -12.29 28.73 -8.52
CA ALA A 463 -13.62 28.12 -8.60
C ALA A 463 -13.74 26.91 -7.66
N ALA A 464 -12.71 26.07 -7.58
CA ALA A 464 -12.68 24.98 -6.61
C ALA A 464 -12.67 25.49 -5.15
N ALA A 465 -11.94 26.58 -4.88
CA ALA A 465 -11.86 27.22 -3.57
C ALA A 465 -13.22 27.75 -3.10
N GLU A 466 -14.02 28.33 -4.00
CA GLU A 466 -15.40 28.76 -3.71
C GLU A 466 -16.26 27.58 -3.22
N ILE A 467 -16.18 26.42 -3.88
CA ILE A 467 -16.93 25.23 -3.48
C ILE A 467 -16.47 24.71 -2.10
N LYS A 468 -15.16 24.72 -1.85
CA LYS A 468 -14.58 24.26 -0.57
C LYS A 468 -14.94 25.16 0.61
N LYS A 469 -15.09 26.46 0.40
CA LYS A 469 -15.33 27.45 1.46
C LYS A 469 -16.82 27.79 1.64
N GLU A 470 -17.48 28.18 0.57
CA GLU A 470 -18.72 28.97 0.64
C GLU A 470 -20.00 28.14 0.44
N LYS A 471 -19.97 27.08 -0.36
CA LYS A 471 -21.20 26.33 -0.70
C LYS A 471 -21.68 25.45 0.46
N PRO A 472 -22.98 25.42 0.81
CA PRO A 472 -23.52 24.53 1.83
C PRO A 472 -23.68 23.10 1.30
N ILE A 473 -22.59 22.31 1.32
CA ILE A 473 -22.61 20.93 0.84
C ILE A 473 -23.42 20.07 1.82
N MET A 474 -24.49 19.45 1.31
CA MET A 474 -25.38 18.58 2.09
C MET A 474 -25.05 17.10 1.92
N VAL A 475 -24.51 16.70 0.77
CA VAL A 475 -24.12 15.31 0.48
C VAL A 475 -22.66 15.26 0.09
N VAL A 476 -21.88 14.47 0.83
CA VAL A 476 -20.52 14.09 0.43
C VAL A 476 -20.48 12.59 0.19
N LEU A 477 -20.04 12.15 -0.98
CA LEU A 477 -19.97 10.73 -1.31
C LEU A 477 -18.71 10.38 -2.09
N GLY A 478 -18.26 9.13 -2.06
CA GLY A 478 -17.09 8.74 -2.85
C GLY A 478 -16.35 7.50 -2.37
N ASN A 479 -15.23 7.23 -3.04
CA ASN A 479 -14.25 6.21 -2.69
C ASN A 479 -12.87 6.89 -2.58
N PRO A 480 -12.48 7.37 -1.38
CA PRO A 480 -11.20 8.05 -1.20
C PRO A 480 -10.01 7.09 -1.29
N PRO A 481 -8.79 7.59 -1.60
CA PRO A 481 -7.59 6.76 -1.69
C PRO A 481 -7.15 6.16 -0.35
N TYR A 482 -6.51 4.98 -0.40
CA TYR A 482 -5.99 4.26 0.79
C TYR A 482 -4.45 4.33 0.83
N SER A 483 -3.89 5.11 1.74
CA SER A 483 -2.44 5.24 1.90
C SER A 483 -2.08 5.63 3.33
N VAL A 484 -1.65 4.63 4.11
CA VAL A 484 -1.19 4.81 5.49
C VAL A 484 0.02 5.76 5.53
N SER A 485 0.98 5.64 4.60
CA SER A 485 2.13 6.56 4.46
C SER A 485 1.77 7.73 3.52
N SER A 486 0.73 8.47 3.89
CA SER A 486 0.18 9.59 3.13
C SER A 486 1.24 10.64 2.75
N ALA A 487 1.22 11.07 1.50
CA ALA A 487 1.95 12.26 1.01
C ALA A 487 1.19 13.57 1.32
N ASN A 488 -0.12 13.49 1.63
CA ASN A 488 -0.98 14.65 1.90
C ASN A 488 -0.76 15.22 3.31
N LYS A 489 0.40 15.84 3.55
CA LYS A 489 0.79 16.40 4.86
C LYS A 489 0.59 17.91 4.96
N GLY A 490 -0.32 18.46 4.16
CA GLY A 490 -0.62 19.88 4.18
C GLY A 490 -1.12 20.37 5.54
N ALA A 491 -0.75 21.60 5.92
CA ALA A 491 -1.05 22.15 7.25
C ALA A 491 -2.57 22.21 7.55
N HIS A 492 -3.41 22.46 6.54
CA HIS A 492 -4.86 22.51 6.70
C HIS A 492 -5.46 21.18 7.16
N ILE A 493 -5.20 20.09 6.44
CA ILE A 493 -5.74 18.78 6.81
C ILE A 493 -5.16 18.26 8.12
N GLU A 494 -3.88 18.54 8.42
CA GLU A 494 -3.30 18.15 9.71
C GLU A 494 -3.97 18.87 10.89
N ARG A 495 -4.30 20.17 10.77
CA ARG A 495 -5.12 20.90 11.76
C ARG A 495 -6.50 20.28 11.94
N LEU A 496 -7.17 19.87 10.85
CA LEU A 496 -8.47 19.19 10.96
C LEU A 496 -8.35 17.84 11.66
N MET A 497 -7.26 17.11 11.40
CA MET A 497 -6.98 15.79 11.97
C MET A 497 -6.62 15.84 13.46
N ASP A 498 -6.16 16.97 13.99
CA ASP A 498 -5.84 17.11 15.42
C ASP A 498 -7.02 16.78 16.33
N ARG A 499 -8.25 17.05 15.87
CA ARG A 499 -9.48 16.67 16.56
C ARG A 499 -9.65 15.15 16.69
N TYR A 500 -9.29 14.38 15.65
CA TYR A 500 -9.32 12.90 15.72
C TYR A 500 -8.18 12.32 16.56
N LYS A 501 -7.09 13.08 16.75
CA LYS A 501 -5.93 12.68 17.54
C LYS A 501 -6.09 13.00 19.04
N GLU A 502 -7.09 13.78 19.43
CA GLU A 502 -7.29 14.28 20.81
C GLU A 502 -7.25 13.16 21.86
N ALA A 503 -8.15 12.18 21.77
CA ALA A 503 -8.25 11.07 22.75
C ALA A 503 -7.13 10.02 22.68
N VAL A 504 -6.19 10.18 21.74
CA VAL A 504 -5.07 9.25 21.52
C VAL A 504 -3.71 9.96 21.50
N ARG A 505 -3.66 11.23 21.91
CA ARG A 505 -2.45 12.07 21.80
C ARG A 505 -1.27 11.49 22.60
N ASP A 506 -1.57 10.81 23.70
CA ASP A 506 -0.58 10.15 24.56
C ASP A 506 -0.18 8.74 24.06
N GLU A 507 -0.80 8.23 23.00
CA GLU A 507 -0.38 6.95 22.40
C GLU A 507 0.94 7.11 21.66
N ARG A 508 1.86 6.16 21.88
CA ARG A 508 3.20 6.18 21.27
C ARG A 508 3.20 6.13 19.73
N ASN A 509 2.13 5.60 19.11
CA ASN A 509 2.02 5.50 17.66
C ASN A 509 0.59 5.78 17.18
N ILE A 510 0.35 7.04 16.81
CA ILE A 510 -0.91 7.49 16.21
C ILE A 510 -0.93 7.43 14.67
N GLN A 511 0.16 6.96 14.05
CA GLN A 511 0.34 6.94 12.60
C GLN A 511 -0.82 6.29 11.81
N PRO A 512 -1.53 5.25 12.31
CA PRO A 512 -2.70 4.71 11.62
C PRO A 512 -3.80 5.74 11.31
N LEU A 513 -3.93 6.83 12.10
CA LEU A 513 -4.89 7.91 11.83
C LEU A 513 -4.49 8.78 10.63
N SER A 514 -3.25 8.73 10.17
CA SER A 514 -2.74 9.54 9.06
C SER A 514 -3.07 8.97 7.67
N ASP A 515 -3.83 7.87 7.59
CA ASP A 515 -4.27 7.29 6.32
C ASP A 515 -5.17 8.28 5.55
N ASP A 516 -5.00 8.36 4.23
CA ASP A 516 -5.72 9.30 3.38
C ASP A 516 -7.24 9.12 3.47
N TYR A 517 -7.78 7.90 3.54
CA TYR A 517 -9.24 7.73 3.65
C TYR A 517 -9.81 8.36 4.93
N ILE A 518 -9.04 8.38 6.03
CA ILE A 518 -9.44 9.03 7.29
C ILE A 518 -9.43 10.54 7.11
N LYS A 519 -8.44 11.08 6.40
CA LYS A 519 -8.38 12.51 6.05
C LYS A 519 -9.58 12.93 5.20
N PHE A 520 -9.98 12.11 4.23
CA PHE A 520 -11.18 12.36 3.44
C PHE A 520 -12.48 12.26 4.26
N ILE A 521 -12.58 11.29 5.18
CA ILE A 521 -13.70 11.25 6.14
C ILE A 521 -13.69 12.51 7.00
N ARG A 522 -12.53 12.97 7.49
CA ARG A 522 -12.42 14.19 8.31
C ARG A 522 -12.79 15.44 7.53
N PHE A 523 -12.38 15.54 6.27
CA PHE A 523 -12.78 16.60 5.36
C PHE A 523 -14.30 16.60 5.16
N ALA A 524 -14.90 15.45 4.81
CA ALA A 524 -16.35 15.33 4.65
C ALA A 524 -17.11 15.67 5.93
N HIS A 525 -16.59 15.23 7.08
CA HIS A 525 -17.10 15.57 8.40
C HIS A 525 -17.06 17.09 8.64
N ASP A 526 -15.95 17.77 8.34
CA ASP A 526 -15.86 19.24 8.46
C ASP A 526 -16.87 19.96 7.57
N ARG A 527 -17.08 19.47 6.34
CA ARG A 527 -18.07 20.03 5.41
C ARG A 527 -19.49 19.92 5.95
N ILE A 528 -19.89 18.75 6.42
CA ILE A 528 -21.24 18.55 6.99
C ILE A 528 -21.42 19.31 8.31
N GLU A 529 -20.38 19.43 9.13
CA GLU A 529 -20.44 20.26 10.35
C GLU A 529 -20.68 21.73 10.04
N ARG A 530 -20.01 22.30 9.02
CA ARG A 530 -20.21 23.69 8.59
C ARG A 530 -21.61 23.92 8.02
N THR A 531 -22.13 22.97 7.24
CA THR A 531 -23.52 23.03 6.74
C THR A 531 -24.53 22.86 7.87
N GLY A 532 -24.15 22.19 8.97
CA GLY A 532 -24.98 21.93 10.14
C GLY A 532 -25.86 20.69 10.03
N TYR A 533 -26.08 20.18 8.81
CA TYR A 533 -26.86 18.98 8.53
C TYR A 533 -26.41 18.35 7.20
N GLY A 534 -26.72 17.06 7.01
CA GLY A 534 -26.44 16.36 5.76
C GLY A 534 -25.97 14.92 5.94
N VAL A 535 -25.44 14.34 4.86
CA VAL A 535 -25.06 12.92 4.78
C VAL A 535 -23.68 12.77 4.14
N VAL A 536 -22.83 11.97 4.78
CA VAL A 536 -21.59 11.44 4.18
C VAL A 536 -21.80 9.98 3.85
N GLY A 537 -21.52 9.55 2.61
CA GLY A 537 -21.58 8.14 2.22
C GLY A 537 -20.34 7.69 1.45
N MET A 538 -19.50 6.88 2.09
CA MET A 538 -18.22 6.45 1.51
C MET A 538 -17.99 4.95 1.64
N ILE A 539 -17.23 4.38 0.71
CA ILE A 539 -16.59 3.08 0.89
C ILE A 539 -15.12 3.30 1.26
N THR A 540 -14.68 2.71 2.37
CA THR A 540 -13.31 2.88 2.87
C THR A 540 -12.76 1.58 3.44
N ASN A 541 -11.46 1.56 3.77
CA ASN A 541 -10.86 0.51 4.59
C ASN A 541 -11.62 0.38 5.93
N HIS A 542 -11.94 -0.85 6.33
CA HIS A 542 -12.73 -1.12 7.54
C HIS A 542 -11.91 -1.12 8.84
N ALA A 543 -10.60 -0.87 8.78
CA ALA A 543 -9.70 -0.93 9.95
C ALA A 543 -10.09 0.04 11.08
N TYR A 544 -10.74 1.16 10.76
CA TYR A 544 -11.18 2.14 11.75
C TYR A 544 -12.40 1.68 12.57
N LEU A 545 -13.11 0.62 12.15
CA LEU A 545 -14.29 0.14 12.89
C LEU A 545 -13.91 -0.48 14.25
N SER A 546 -12.79 -1.21 14.29
CA SER A 546 -12.31 -1.93 15.48
C SER A 546 -10.85 -1.65 15.86
N GLY A 547 -10.14 -0.77 15.13
CA GLY A 547 -8.76 -0.42 15.46
C GLY A 547 -8.63 0.42 16.73
N LEU A 548 -7.68 0.09 17.60
CA LEU A 548 -7.50 0.70 18.93
C LEU A 548 -7.16 2.20 18.89
N ILE A 549 -6.35 2.63 17.91
CA ILE A 549 -5.94 4.02 17.73
C ILE A 549 -7.07 4.88 17.12
N HIS A 550 -8.03 4.26 16.45
CA HIS A 550 -9.14 4.99 15.81
C HIS A 550 -10.25 5.39 16.81
N ARG A 551 -10.09 5.12 18.12
CA ARG A 551 -11.07 5.50 19.14
C ARG A 551 -11.34 7.01 19.17
N GLY A 552 -10.30 7.84 18.95
CA GLY A 552 -10.47 9.30 18.88
C GLY A 552 -11.30 9.73 17.67
N MET A 553 -11.10 9.11 16.51
CA MET A 553 -11.97 9.31 15.35
C MET A 553 -13.42 8.91 15.64
N ARG A 554 -13.64 7.70 16.19
CA ARG A 554 -14.99 7.21 16.50
C ARG A 554 -15.71 8.10 17.52
N GLU A 555 -15.02 8.57 18.54
CA GLU A 555 -15.55 9.51 19.52
C GLU A 555 -16.05 10.80 18.86
N GLN A 556 -15.25 11.40 17.98
CA GLN A 556 -15.64 12.66 17.32
C GLN A 556 -16.78 12.45 16.32
N LEU A 557 -16.84 11.30 15.63
CA LEU A 557 -17.97 10.95 14.78
C LEU A 557 -19.26 10.78 15.60
N LEU A 558 -19.19 10.13 16.76
CA LEU A 558 -20.32 9.96 17.68
C LEU A 558 -20.86 11.30 18.20
N LYS A 559 -19.96 12.27 18.47
CA LYS A 559 -20.32 13.61 18.95
C LYS A 559 -21.00 14.48 17.89
N SER A 560 -20.65 14.30 16.61
CA SER A 560 -21.04 15.24 15.56
C SER A 560 -22.22 14.77 14.71
N PHE A 561 -22.38 13.46 14.53
CA PHE A 561 -23.45 12.86 13.74
C PHE A 561 -24.60 12.36 14.64
N SER A 562 -25.78 12.21 14.06
CA SER A 562 -26.99 11.72 14.75
C SER A 562 -27.21 10.23 14.51
N GLU A 563 -26.85 9.74 13.32
CA GLU A 563 -26.93 8.31 12.98
C GLU A 563 -25.70 7.89 12.18
N ILE A 564 -25.21 6.68 12.46
CA ILE A 564 -24.08 6.07 11.76
C ILE A 564 -24.48 4.67 11.32
N TYR A 565 -24.47 4.43 10.01
CA TYR A 565 -24.73 3.11 9.42
C TYR A 565 -23.43 2.54 8.86
N ILE A 566 -23.06 1.34 9.29
CA ILE A 566 -21.83 0.64 8.87
C ILE A 566 -22.20 -0.71 8.26
N LEU A 567 -22.09 -0.83 6.94
CA LEU A 567 -22.16 -2.12 6.26
C LEU A 567 -20.74 -2.64 6.00
N ASN A 568 -20.27 -3.57 6.83
CA ASN A 568 -18.95 -4.18 6.69
C ASN A 568 -18.98 -5.21 5.56
N LEU A 569 -18.16 -5.01 4.53
CA LEU A 569 -18.06 -5.91 3.38
C LEU A 569 -16.92 -6.93 3.54
N HIS A 570 -16.17 -6.88 4.65
CA HIS A 570 -15.06 -7.79 4.96
C HIS A 570 -14.06 -7.93 3.79
N GLY A 571 -13.59 -9.14 3.51
CA GLY A 571 -12.64 -9.46 2.44
C GLY A 571 -11.19 -9.16 2.80
N SER A 572 -10.83 -9.14 4.08
CA SER A 572 -9.48 -8.84 4.54
C SER A 572 -8.58 -10.07 4.48
N GLN A 573 -7.75 -10.16 3.43
CA GLN A 573 -6.69 -11.16 3.33
C GLN A 573 -5.61 -10.95 4.39
N LEU A 574 -5.42 -9.71 4.86
CA LEU A 574 -4.46 -9.38 5.92
C LEU A 574 -4.86 -9.97 7.27
N LEU A 575 -6.17 -10.07 7.52
CA LEU A 575 -6.72 -10.70 8.72
C LEU A 575 -7.00 -12.20 8.50
N ALA A 576 -6.86 -12.69 7.26
CA ALA A 576 -7.27 -14.03 6.85
C ALA A 576 -8.74 -14.32 7.20
N GLU A 577 -9.60 -13.34 6.95
CA GLU A 577 -11.05 -13.46 7.14
C GLU A 577 -11.63 -14.63 6.33
N LYS A 578 -12.57 -15.34 6.94
CA LYS A 578 -13.37 -16.40 6.31
C LYS A 578 -14.84 -16.11 6.58
N ALA A 579 -15.69 -16.54 5.66
CA ALA A 579 -17.13 -16.44 5.87
C ALA A 579 -17.56 -17.32 7.06
N PRO A 580 -18.68 -17.01 7.73
CA PRO A 580 -19.18 -17.78 8.88
C PRO A 580 -19.41 -19.27 8.60
N ASP A 581 -19.63 -19.65 7.33
CA ASP A 581 -19.75 -21.03 6.88
C ASP A 581 -18.39 -21.73 6.65
N GLY A 582 -17.28 -21.06 6.96
CA GLY A 582 -15.91 -21.53 6.74
C GLY A 582 -15.40 -21.35 5.31
N GLY A 583 -16.24 -20.85 4.39
CA GLY A 583 -15.89 -20.57 3.00
C GLY A 583 -14.95 -19.37 2.82
N PRO A 584 -14.40 -19.19 1.60
CA PRO A 584 -13.59 -18.02 1.30
C PRO A 584 -14.43 -16.74 1.35
N ASP A 585 -13.87 -15.69 1.94
CA ASP A 585 -14.46 -14.36 1.93
C ASP A 585 -13.65 -13.44 1.01
N GLU A 586 -14.30 -12.94 -0.04
CA GLU A 586 -13.64 -12.18 -1.10
C GLU A 586 -13.92 -10.69 -0.98
N ASN A 587 -12.89 -9.88 -1.18
CA ASN A 587 -13.02 -8.43 -1.22
C ASN A 587 -13.80 -7.96 -2.45
N VAL A 588 -14.57 -6.88 -2.34
CA VAL A 588 -15.27 -6.25 -3.47
C VAL A 588 -14.31 -5.56 -4.45
N PHE A 589 -13.07 -5.29 -4.05
CA PHE A 589 -11.98 -4.85 -4.92
C PHE A 589 -10.89 -5.91 -5.04
N ASP A 590 -9.98 -5.75 -5.99
CA ASP A 590 -8.75 -6.56 -6.09
C ASP A 590 -7.65 -6.03 -5.14
N ILE A 591 -7.97 -5.98 -3.83
CA ILE A 591 -7.07 -5.49 -2.78
C ILE A 591 -7.02 -6.45 -1.58
N ARG A 592 -6.00 -6.29 -0.72
CA ARG A 592 -5.80 -7.10 0.49
C ARG A 592 -6.55 -6.66 1.76
N PRO A 593 -6.65 -5.35 2.10
CA PRO A 593 -7.39 -4.92 3.30
C PRO A 593 -8.90 -4.99 3.07
N GLY A 594 -9.65 -5.35 4.11
CA GLY A 594 -11.12 -5.35 4.06
C GLY A 594 -11.71 -3.94 4.00
N VAL A 595 -12.95 -3.84 3.52
CA VAL A 595 -13.63 -2.56 3.27
C VAL A 595 -15.04 -2.53 3.85
N ALA A 596 -15.54 -1.33 4.13
CA ALA A 596 -16.89 -1.11 4.63
C ALA A 596 -17.52 0.11 3.96
N ILE A 597 -18.84 0.04 3.76
CA ILE A 597 -19.66 1.19 3.37
C ILE A 597 -20.14 1.87 4.65
N SER A 598 -19.90 3.17 4.76
CA SER A 598 -20.25 3.96 5.94
C SER A 598 -21.13 5.13 5.54
N LEU A 599 -22.27 5.30 6.21
CA LEU A 599 -23.17 6.44 6.07
C LEU A 599 -23.21 7.20 7.39
N PHE A 600 -22.75 8.45 7.40
CA PHE A 600 -22.80 9.33 8.57
C PHE A 600 -23.87 10.41 8.33
N VAL A 601 -24.90 10.45 9.18
CA VAL A 601 -26.08 11.32 9.01
C VAL A 601 -26.12 12.33 10.14
N LYS A 602 -26.13 13.63 9.81
CA LYS A 602 -26.31 14.73 10.76
C LYS A 602 -27.67 15.37 10.52
N LYS A 603 -28.60 15.18 11.44
CA LYS A 603 -29.94 15.81 11.37
C LYS A 603 -29.87 17.25 11.86
N LEU A 604 -30.83 18.06 11.42
CA LEU A 604 -31.05 19.40 11.96
C LEU A 604 -31.50 19.27 13.44
N ASP A 605 -30.94 20.09 14.32
CA ASP A 605 -31.32 20.21 15.74
C ASP A 605 -31.32 18.89 16.56
N ALA A 606 -30.50 17.91 16.19
CA ALA A 606 -30.39 16.64 16.92
C ALA A 606 -29.36 16.67 18.06
N GLU A 607 -29.68 15.95 19.13
CA GLU A 607 -28.76 15.70 20.25
C GLU A 607 -27.46 15.01 19.76
N PRO A 608 -26.29 15.39 20.31
CA PRO A 608 -24.97 15.06 19.77
C PRO A 608 -24.47 13.65 20.16
N VAL A 609 -25.36 12.65 20.23
CA VAL A 609 -24.94 11.25 20.48
C VAL A 609 -25.51 10.36 19.39
N ALA A 610 -24.65 9.96 18.46
CA ALA A 610 -25.07 9.16 17.33
C ALA A 610 -25.55 7.76 17.74
N SER A 611 -26.64 7.28 17.15
CA SER A 611 -26.96 5.85 17.14
C SER A 611 -26.09 5.13 16.12
N VAL A 612 -25.42 4.04 16.51
CA VAL A 612 -24.60 3.24 15.60
C VAL A 612 -25.33 1.96 15.22
N THR A 613 -25.47 1.74 13.92
CA THR A 613 -26.16 0.60 13.34
C THR A 613 -25.19 -0.13 12.42
N TYR A 614 -25.07 -1.44 12.61
CA TYR A 614 -24.08 -2.29 11.95
C TYR A 614 -24.74 -3.42 11.17
N GLY A 615 -24.22 -3.69 9.99
CA GLY A 615 -24.58 -4.83 9.15
C GLY A 615 -23.31 -5.44 8.56
N GLU A 616 -23.38 -6.70 8.16
CA GLU A 616 -22.24 -7.44 7.63
C GLU A 616 -22.61 -8.22 6.37
N LEU A 617 -21.65 -8.33 5.45
CA LEU A 617 -21.84 -9.04 4.18
C LEU A 617 -20.60 -9.88 3.87
N TRP A 618 -20.73 -11.19 4.09
CA TRP A 618 -19.70 -12.19 3.88
C TRP A 618 -19.85 -12.97 2.56
N GLY A 619 -18.77 -13.63 2.14
CA GLY A 619 -18.73 -14.64 1.08
C GLY A 619 -18.09 -14.16 -0.23
N ALA A 620 -18.44 -14.83 -1.32
CA ALA A 620 -17.88 -14.55 -2.65
C ALA A 620 -18.24 -13.17 -3.18
N ARG A 621 -17.33 -12.55 -3.95
CA ARG A 621 -17.46 -11.20 -4.49
C ARG A 621 -18.76 -11.02 -5.30
N GLN A 622 -19.11 -12.00 -6.11
CA GLN A 622 -20.32 -11.95 -6.94
C GLN A 622 -21.61 -11.95 -6.12
N ARG A 623 -21.65 -12.65 -4.97
CA ARG A 623 -22.78 -12.62 -4.04
C ARG A 623 -22.92 -11.24 -3.41
N LYS A 624 -21.80 -10.62 -3.02
CA LYS A 624 -21.78 -9.25 -2.50
C LYS A 624 -22.32 -8.25 -3.54
N TYR A 625 -21.88 -8.37 -4.79
CA TYR A 625 -22.38 -7.54 -5.88
C TYR A 625 -23.89 -7.69 -6.12
N THR A 626 -24.42 -8.91 -6.14
CA THR A 626 -25.86 -9.12 -6.30
C THR A 626 -26.67 -8.50 -5.15
N TYR A 627 -26.19 -8.66 -3.91
CA TYR A 627 -26.81 -8.04 -2.74
C TYR A 627 -26.81 -6.51 -2.82
N LEU A 628 -25.64 -5.91 -3.06
CA LEU A 628 -25.48 -4.45 -3.15
C LEU A 628 -26.26 -3.85 -4.33
N GLY A 629 -26.38 -4.59 -5.44
CA GLY A 629 -27.15 -4.14 -6.61
C GLY A 629 -28.67 -4.09 -6.39
N THR A 630 -29.20 -4.82 -5.40
CA THR A 630 -30.64 -4.94 -5.15
C THR A 630 -31.11 -4.33 -3.83
N ASN A 631 -30.20 -4.04 -2.91
CA ASN A 631 -30.50 -3.48 -1.60
C ASN A 631 -30.08 -2.01 -1.46
N HIS A 632 -30.54 -1.38 -0.39
CA HIS A 632 -30.12 -0.06 0.09
C HIS A 632 -30.27 0.00 1.61
N VAL A 633 -29.95 1.13 2.24
CA VAL A 633 -29.98 1.30 3.70
C VAL A 633 -31.28 0.84 4.39
N ARG A 634 -32.45 0.88 3.75
CA ARG A 634 -33.69 0.40 4.40
C ARG A 634 -33.85 -1.14 4.37
N THR A 635 -33.34 -1.78 3.33
CA THR A 635 -33.53 -3.22 3.10
C THR A 635 -32.36 -4.04 3.63
N THR A 636 -31.29 -3.39 4.08
CA THR A 636 -30.18 -4.04 4.76
C THR A 636 -30.62 -4.51 6.14
N ASP A 637 -30.20 -5.73 6.49
CA ASP A 637 -30.40 -6.26 7.83
C ASP A 637 -29.40 -5.63 8.79
N TRP A 638 -29.92 -5.04 9.87
CA TRP A 638 -29.19 -4.15 10.75
C TRP A 638 -29.30 -4.61 12.20
N GLN A 639 -28.20 -4.51 12.93
CA GLN A 639 -28.16 -4.62 14.38
C GLN A 639 -27.66 -3.31 15.02
N THR A 640 -28.23 -2.94 16.15
CA THR A 640 -27.76 -1.77 16.91
C THR A 640 -26.48 -2.13 17.67
N VAL A 641 -25.45 -1.31 17.53
CA VAL A 641 -24.21 -1.39 18.30
C VAL A 641 -24.20 -0.27 19.32
N LYS A 642 -23.81 -0.59 20.56
CA LYS A 642 -23.56 0.42 21.59
C LYS A 642 -22.05 0.57 21.78
N PRO A 643 -21.42 1.62 21.20
CA PRO A 643 -20.00 1.88 21.43
C PRO A 643 -19.73 2.15 22.91
N ILE A 644 -18.77 1.43 23.49
CA ILE A 644 -18.43 1.52 24.93
C ILE A 644 -16.99 2.03 25.11
N SER A 645 -16.81 2.95 26.05
CA SER A 645 -15.51 3.50 26.43
C SER A 645 -14.57 2.40 26.99
N PRO A 646 -13.26 2.45 26.74
CA PRO A 646 -12.53 3.52 26.04
C PRO A 646 -12.46 3.34 24.52
N TYR A 647 -12.83 2.19 23.98
CA TYR A 647 -12.56 1.88 22.57
C TYR A 647 -13.63 2.37 21.62
N LEU A 648 -14.90 2.44 22.03
CA LEU A 648 -16.01 2.94 21.23
C LEU A 648 -16.13 2.23 19.86
N PHE A 649 -16.00 0.90 19.80
CA PHE A 649 -16.03 0.15 18.54
C PHE A 649 -17.36 0.33 17.78
N PHE A 650 -17.27 0.37 16.45
CA PHE A 650 -18.42 0.41 15.53
C PHE A 650 -18.76 -0.98 14.97
N VAL A 651 -18.23 -2.04 15.59
CA VAL A 651 -18.59 -3.43 15.33
C VAL A 651 -19.17 -4.04 16.60
N PRO A 652 -20.01 -5.09 16.49
CA PRO A 652 -20.42 -5.88 17.64
C PRO A 652 -19.19 -6.40 18.39
N HIS A 653 -19.21 -6.26 19.71
CA HIS A 653 -18.16 -6.75 20.58
C HIS A 653 -18.80 -7.25 21.88
N ASP A 654 -18.45 -8.46 22.31
CA ASP A 654 -18.97 -8.98 23.58
C ASP A 654 -18.36 -8.20 24.74
N THR A 655 -19.21 -7.50 25.46
CA THR A 655 -18.84 -6.60 26.56
C THR A 655 -19.46 -7.04 27.88
N LYS A 656 -20.15 -8.18 27.93
CA LYS A 656 -20.86 -8.68 29.12
C LYS A 656 -19.98 -8.73 30.35
N LEU A 657 -18.72 -9.11 30.18
CA LEU A 657 -17.74 -9.28 31.25
C LEU A 657 -16.75 -8.11 31.36
N LEU A 658 -16.95 -7.01 30.63
CA LEU A 658 -15.99 -5.90 30.60
C LEU A 658 -15.87 -5.22 31.97
N SER A 659 -17.00 -5.00 32.66
CA SER A 659 -17.00 -4.38 33.99
C SER A 659 -16.31 -5.26 35.03
N GLU A 660 -16.43 -6.58 34.92
CA GLU A 660 -15.73 -7.54 35.78
C GLU A 660 -14.22 -7.52 35.47
N TYR A 661 -13.85 -7.61 34.20
CA TYR A 661 -12.45 -7.57 33.76
C TYR A 661 -11.73 -6.29 34.20
N GLN A 662 -12.41 -5.15 34.17
CA GLN A 662 -11.86 -3.85 34.56
C GLN A 662 -11.57 -3.71 36.06
N GLN A 663 -12.14 -4.56 36.92
CA GLN A 663 -11.82 -4.58 38.35
C GLN A 663 -10.42 -5.11 38.64
N GLY A 664 -9.83 -5.89 37.71
CA GLY A 664 -8.47 -6.38 37.82
C GLY A 664 -7.41 -5.32 37.50
N TRP A 665 -6.22 -5.50 38.06
CA TRP A 665 -5.06 -4.62 37.88
C TRP A 665 -4.36 -4.87 36.54
N SER A 666 -4.30 -3.87 35.67
CA SER A 666 -3.55 -3.99 34.41
C SER A 666 -2.06 -4.18 34.67
N LEU A 667 -1.36 -4.98 33.84
CA LEU A 667 0.10 -5.10 33.92
C LEU A 667 0.82 -3.74 33.92
N THR A 668 0.30 -2.75 33.18
CA THR A 668 0.91 -1.41 33.10
C THR A 668 0.65 -0.55 34.34
N THR A 669 -0.28 -0.93 35.21
CA THR A 669 -0.52 -0.29 36.52
C THR A 669 0.16 -1.06 37.65
N VAL A 670 0.39 -2.36 37.48
CA VAL A 670 1.18 -3.19 38.41
C VAL A 670 2.67 -2.82 38.31
N PHE A 671 3.23 -2.78 37.10
CA PHE A 671 4.66 -2.55 36.88
C PHE A 671 4.98 -1.12 36.46
N LEU A 672 5.86 -0.45 37.21
CA LEU A 672 6.26 0.94 36.98
C LEU A 672 7.10 1.09 35.70
N ALA A 673 8.09 0.21 35.50
CA ALA A 673 8.96 0.17 34.35
C ALA A 673 8.57 -0.99 33.42
N ASN A 674 8.20 -0.69 32.18
CA ASN A 674 7.96 -1.69 31.14
C ASN A 674 8.19 -1.12 29.74
N SER A 675 8.58 -1.98 28.80
CA SER A 675 8.69 -1.60 27.39
C SER A 675 8.56 -2.80 26.48
N VAL A 676 8.30 -2.55 25.19
CA VAL A 676 8.51 -3.55 24.14
C VAL A 676 9.92 -4.14 24.27
N ALA A 677 10.08 -5.44 24.02
CA ALA A 677 11.37 -6.11 24.09
C ALA A 677 12.29 -5.74 22.90
N VAL A 678 13.47 -6.36 22.81
CA VAL A 678 14.54 -5.96 21.89
C VAL A 678 14.11 -6.14 20.43
N GLY A 679 14.37 -5.14 19.59
CA GLY A 679 14.17 -5.23 18.14
C GLY A 679 15.48 -5.02 17.40
N THR A 680 16.08 -6.11 16.89
CA THR A 680 17.35 -6.01 16.15
C THR A 680 17.16 -5.40 14.76
N TYR A 681 16.11 -5.85 14.03
CA TYR A 681 15.88 -5.63 12.59
C TYR A 681 17.03 -6.11 11.70
N ARG A 682 17.92 -6.95 12.24
CA ARG A 682 19.09 -7.53 11.57
C ARG A 682 19.60 -8.76 12.33
N ASP A 683 18.71 -9.72 12.59
CA ASP A 683 19.02 -10.91 13.39
C ASP A 683 20.25 -11.68 12.87
N HIS A 684 20.38 -11.81 11.54
CA HIS A 684 21.54 -12.47 10.91
C HIS A 684 22.89 -11.83 11.25
N LEU A 685 22.89 -10.57 11.70
CA LEU A 685 24.08 -9.87 12.17
C LEU A 685 24.20 -9.94 13.69
N ALA A 686 23.13 -9.56 14.40
CA ALA A 686 23.16 -9.32 15.84
C ALA A 686 22.97 -10.59 16.69
N VAL A 687 22.45 -11.68 16.13
CA VAL A 687 22.05 -12.89 16.85
C VAL A 687 22.70 -14.13 16.22
N ALA A 688 23.09 -15.11 17.03
CA ALA A 688 23.55 -16.41 16.58
C ALA A 688 23.17 -17.54 17.55
N PHE A 689 23.16 -18.79 17.08
CA PHE A 689 22.95 -19.95 17.95
C PHE A 689 24.16 -20.21 18.86
N ASP A 690 25.35 -20.01 18.31
CA ASP A 690 26.62 -20.23 19.00
C ASP A 690 27.29 -18.91 19.36
N GLU A 691 27.88 -18.85 20.54
CA GLU A 691 28.56 -17.66 21.05
C GLU A 691 29.83 -17.35 20.25
N GLY A 692 30.60 -18.38 19.89
CA GLY A 692 31.83 -18.26 19.11
C GLY A 692 31.58 -17.75 17.69
N GLU A 693 30.50 -18.22 17.05
CA GLU A 693 30.03 -17.73 15.75
C GLU A 693 29.74 -16.22 15.83
N LEU A 694 28.97 -15.78 16.83
CA LEU A 694 28.65 -14.38 17.00
C LEU A 694 29.90 -13.54 17.28
N ARG A 695 30.78 -14.00 18.18
CA ARG A 695 32.02 -13.29 18.50
C ARG A 695 32.93 -13.15 17.29
N SER A 696 33.04 -14.19 16.46
CA SER A 696 33.82 -14.16 15.22
C SER A 696 33.25 -13.17 14.22
N ARG A 697 31.92 -13.15 14.07
CA ARG A 697 31.20 -12.19 13.22
C ARG A 697 31.46 -10.75 13.66
N ILE A 698 31.38 -10.47 14.96
CA ILE A 698 31.65 -9.14 15.51
C ILE A 698 33.14 -8.78 15.42
N ALA A 699 34.06 -9.73 15.60
CA ALA A 699 35.48 -9.51 15.41
C ALA A 699 35.82 -9.10 13.97
N MET A 700 35.19 -9.74 12.97
CA MET A 700 35.30 -9.35 11.56
C MET A 700 34.76 -7.93 11.31
N LEU A 701 33.69 -7.52 12.01
CA LEU A 701 33.20 -6.14 11.95
C LEU A 701 34.21 -5.12 12.51
N ARG A 702 35.00 -5.50 13.51
CA ARG A 702 36.01 -4.63 14.14
C ARG A 702 37.32 -4.55 13.36
N ASP A 703 37.61 -5.57 12.55
CA ASP A 703 38.85 -5.67 11.81
C ASP A 703 38.89 -4.67 10.64
N ARG A 704 39.76 -3.66 10.77
CA ARG A 704 39.96 -2.60 9.76
C ARG A 704 40.67 -3.08 8.50
N THR A 705 41.28 -4.27 8.51
CA THR A 705 41.87 -4.86 7.30
C THR A 705 40.81 -5.42 6.35
N VAL A 706 39.59 -5.67 6.85
CA VAL A 706 38.45 -6.09 6.04
C VAL A 706 37.81 -4.86 5.40
N ALA A 707 37.78 -4.81 4.07
CA ALA A 707 37.08 -3.77 3.34
C ALA A 707 35.56 -3.85 3.57
N ASP A 708 34.89 -2.69 3.67
CA ASP A 708 33.44 -2.62 3.91
C ASP A 708 32.62 -3.38 2.85
N ALA A 709 33.06 -3.38 1.59
CA ALA A 709 32.42 -4.15 0.52
C ALA A 709 32.43 -5.67 0.81
N ARG A 710 33.56 -6.19 1.31
CA ARG A 710 33.70 -7.60 1.67
C ARG A 710 32.85 -7.97 2.89
N ALA A 711 32.87 -7.12 3.93
CA ALA A 711 32.02 -7.31 5.10
C ALA A 711 30.52 -7.27 4.75
N ARG A 712 30.15 -6.40 3.80
CA ARG A 712 28.77 -6.30 3.30
C ARG A 712 28.33 -7.59 2.60
N ASP A 713 29.17 -8.14 1.73
CA ASP A 713 28.85 -9.35 0.96
C ASP A 713 28.83 -10.60 1.84
N GLU A 714 29.84 -10.80 2.70
CA GLU A 714 29.91 -12.00 3.56
C GLU A 714 28.81 -12.02 4.64
N LEU A 715 28.36 -10.86 5.12
CA LEU A 715 27.35 -10.76 6.17
C LEU A 715 25.94 -10.43 5.64
N GLY A 716 25.77 -10.21 4.34
CA GLY A 716 24.49 -9.90 3.71
C GLY A 716 23.86 -8.57 4.18
N ILE A 717 24.67 -7.57 4.50
CA ILE A 717 24.23 -6.32 5.14
C ILE A 717 23.76 -5.30 4.10
N ARG A 718 22.72 -4.53 4.42
CA ARG A 718 22.30 -3.36 3.65
C ARG A 718 22.17 -2.13 4.54
N ASP A 719 22.63 -1.00 4.03
CA ASP A 719 22.49 0.28 4.72
C ASP A 719 21.04 0.76 4.69
N THR A 720 20.68 1.58 5.66
CA THR A 720 19.38 2.25 5.76
C THR A 720 19.60 3.74 5.99
N SER A 721 18.56 4.57 5.83
CA SER A 721 18.68 6.02 6.06
C SER A 721 19.21 6.39 7.45
N ASN A 722 18.99 5.52 8.45
CA ASN A 722 19.30 5.79 9.85
C ASN A 722 20.41 4.87 10.41
N TRP A 723 21.03 4.05 9.58
CA TRP A 723 22.09 3.14 10.00
C TRP A 723 22.97 2.75 8.82
N THR A 724 24.29 2.84 9.00
CA THR A 724 25.29 2.45 8.01
C THR A 724 26.28 1.44 8.59
N LEU A 725 26.73 0.51 7.76
CA LEU A 725 27.74 -0.48 8.10
C LEU A 725 29.04 0.19 8.56
N SER A 726 29.49 1.23 7.85
CA SER A 726 30.71 1.96 8.18
C SER A 726 30.65 2.62 9.57
N GLY A 727 29.52 3.26 9.90
CA GLY A 727 29.30 3.87 11.21
C GLY A 727 29.30 2.83 12.33
N ALA A 728 28.63 1.69 12.11
CA ALA A 728 28.60 0.60 13.08
C ALA A 728 29.98 -0.04 13.29
N ARG A 729 30.74 -0.27 12.22
CA ARG A 729 32.12 -0.81 12.30
C ARG A 729 33.01 0.12 13.12
N GLU A 730 32.93 1.44 12.90
CA GLU A 730 33.71 2.41 13.67
C GLU A 730 33.32 2.43 15.16
N ALA A 731 32.02 2.35 15.48
CA ALA A 731 31.55 2.32 16.86
C ALA A 731 31.99 1.04 17.60
N VAL A 732 31.80 -0.12 16.98
CA VAL A 732 32.19 -1.42 17.57
C VAL A 732 33.72 -1.55 17.65
N HIS A 733 34.47 -0.94 16.72
CA HIS A 733 35.93 -0.88 16.80
C HIS A 733 36.42 -0.11 18.04
N LYS A 734 35.81 1.06 18.33
CA LYS A 734 36.13 1.89 19.50
C LYS A 734 35.73 1.27 20.84
N ASP A 735 34.80 0.35 20.83
CA ASP A 735 34.32 -0.31 22.02
C ASP A 735 35.31 -1.40 22.49
N ASN A 736 36.13 -1.06 23.49
CA ASN A 736 37.09 -1.98 24.09
C ASN A 736 36.41 -3.08 24.93
N ALA A 737 35.17 -2.85 25.38
CA ALA A 737 34.42 -3.79 26.20
C ALA A 737 33.39 -4.61 25.38
N TRP A 738 33.49 -4.62 24.04
CA TRP A 738 32.52 -5.28 23.16
C TRP A 738 32.25 -6.75 23.52
N GLN A 739 33.24 -7.47 24.05
CA GLN A 739 33.07 -8.86 24.45
C GLN A 739 32.05 -9.05 25.58
N GLN A 740 31.88 -8.04 26.44
CA GLN A 740 30.91 -8.02 27.54
C GLN A 740 29.50 -7.70 27.05
N ARG A 741 29.33 -7.28 25.79
CA ARG A 741 28.01 -7.04 25.17
C ARG A 741 27.35 -8.28 24.59
N VAL A 742 28.03 -9.43 24.66
CA VAL A 742 27.47 -10.71 24.22
C VAL A 742 26.69 -11.31 25.39
N HIS A 743 25.38 -11.45 25.23
CA HIS A 743 24.50 -11.99 26.26
C HIS A 743 23.65 -13.14 25.73
N ARG A 744 23.21 -14.02 26.63
CA ARG A 744 22.13 -14.98 26.34
C ARG A 744 20.84 -14.20 26.06
N TYR A 745 20.09 -14.67 25.07
CA TYR A 745 18.95 -13.97 24.49
C TYR A 745 17.81 -14.94 24.25
N LEU A 746 16.65 -14.67 24.86
CA LEU A 746 15.45 -15.45 24.58
C LEU A 746 14.90 -15.06 23.21
N TYR A 747 15.19 -15.86 22.20
CA TYR A 747 14.77 -15.60 20.83
C TYR A 747 13.30 -15.97 20.63
N ARG A 748 12.91 -17.20 20.99
CA ARG A 748 11.53 -17.75 20.93
C ARG A 748 11.31 -18.63 22.17
N PRO A 749 10.09 -19.16 22.44
CA PRO A 749 9.87 -19.97 23.63
C PRO A 749 10.83 -21.17 23.65
N PHE A 750 11.60 -21.31 24.73
CA PHE A 750 12.67 -22.30 24.91
C PHE A 750 13.80 -22.30 23.87
N ASP A 751 13.89 -21.29 23.01
CA ASP A 751 14.97 -21.10 22.03
C ASP A 751 15.88 -19.96 22.50
N VAL A 752 16.87 -20.31 23.32
CA VAL A 752 17.90 -19.39 23.81
C VAL A 752 19.05 -19.34 22.82
N ARG A 753 19.44 -18.12 22.45
CA ARG A 753 20.53 -17.80 21.52
C ARG A 753 21.48 -16.79 22.16
N TYR A 754 22.45 -16.29 21.40
CA TYR A 754 23.32 -15.20 21.82
C TYR A 754 23.01 -13.93 21.01
N ILE A 755 23.01 -12.78 21.67
CA ILE A 755 22.87 -11.46 21.05
C ILE A 755 24.09 -10.59 21.34
N PHE A 756 24.50 -9.79 20.36
CA PHE A 756 25.43 -8.68 20.57
C PHE A 756 24.62 -7.42 20.88
N TYR A 757 24.44 -7.13 22.16
CA TYR A 757 23.57 -6.06 22.65
C TYR A 757 24.30 -4.72 22.69
N SER A 758 24.34 -4.04 21.54
CA SER A 758 24.84 -2.67 21.39
C SER A 758 23.84 -1.82 20.62
N ALA A 759 23.66 -0.55 21.00
CA ALA A 759 22.82 0.40 20.27
C ALA A 759 23.32 0.67 18.83
N ASP A 760 24.60 0.41 18.56
CA ASP A 760 25.21 0.56 17.23
C ASP A 760 24.84 -0.59 16.28
N ILE A 761 24.43 -1.75 16.81
CA ILE A 761 24.09 -2.95 16.05
C ILE A 761 22.61 -3.30 16.18
N VAL A 762 21.98 -3.07 17.33
CA VAL A 762 20.57 -3.35 17.60
C VAL A 762 19.77 -2.08 17.34
N ALA A 763 18.81 -2.13 16.40
CA ALA A 763 18.07 -0.93 16.02
C ALA A 763 17.12 -0.39 17.11
N ARG A 764 16.62 -1.26 18.00
CA ARG A 764 15.78 -0.87 19.15
C ARG A 764 16.21 -1.64 20.41
N PRO A 765 17.27 -1.18 21.10
CA PRO A 765 17.82 -1.88 22.26
C PRO A 765 16.93 -1.74 23.50
N ARG A 766 16.23 -0.61 23.68
CA ARG A 766 15.35 -0.35 24.84
C ARG A 766 16.08 -0.37 26.19
N PRO A 767 17.19 0.38 26.34
CA PRO A 767 18.06 0.30 27.52
C PRO A 767 17.35 0.67 28.81
N GLN A 768 16.36 1.56 28.78
CA GLN A 768 15.59 2.00 29.96
C GLN A 768 14.94 0.83 30.74
N VAL A 769 14.61 -0.27 30.07
CA VAL A 769 13.98 -1.44 30.70
C VAL A 769 14.86 -2.68 30.58
N MET A 770 15.47 -2.92 29.42
CA MET A 770 16.30 -4.11 29.21
C MET A 770 17.56 -4.12 30.09
N ARG A 771 18.04 -2.95 30.56
CA ARG A 771 19.17 -2.89 31.52
C ARG A 771 18.91 -3.73 32.76
N HIS A 772 17.66 -3.77 33.22
CA HIS A 772 17.27 -4.51 34.41
C HIS A 772 17.28 -6.03 34.21
N MET A 773 17.31 -6.51 32.96
CA MET A 773 17.40 -7.93 32.60
C MET A 773 18.84 -8.37 32.25
N LEU A 774 19.84 -7.47 32.39
CA LEU A 774 21.26 -7.83 32.19
C LEU A 774 21.89 -8.44 33.46
N ASN A 775 21.32 -8.12 34.62
CA ASN A 775 21.59 -8.78 35.89
C ASN A 775 20.51 -9.83 36.17
N TRP A 776 20.70 -10.68 37.18
CA TRP A 776 19.67 -11.64 37.58
C TRP A 776 18.36 -10.88 37.91
N ASN A 777 17.29 -11.31 37.26
CA ASN A 777 15.95 -10.77 37.39
C ASN A 777 14.96 -11.77 36.81
N ILE A 778 13.69 -11.70 37.21
CA ILE A 778 12.61 -12.45 36.57
C ILE A 778 11.74 -11.44 35.81
N GLY A 779 11.52 -11.68 34.53
CA GLY A 779 10.74 -10.82 33.66
C GLY A 779 9.51 -11.54 33.11
N LEU A 780 8.38 -10.84 33.10
CA LEU A 780 7.18 -11.30 32.41
C LEU A 780 7.17 -10.75 30.98
N LEU A 781 7.06 -11.64 30.01
CA LEU A 781 6.73 -11.29 28.63
C LEU A 781 5.22 -11.36 28.43
N ALA A 782 4.62 -10.29 27.94
CA ALA A 782 3.21 -10.25 27.58
C ALA A 782 2.98 -9.40 26.32
N VAL A 783 1.86 -9.59 25.64
CA VAL A 783 1.51 -8.85 24.42
C VAL A 783 0.23 -8.05 24.65
N ARG A 784 0.21 -6.78 24.22
CA ARG A 784 -0.97 -5.91 24.36
C ARG A 784 -2.11 -6.25 23.41
N ARG A 785 -1.79 -6.77 22.22
CA ARG A 785 -2.77 -7.10 21.18
C ARG A 785 -2.51 -8.49 20.63
N ILE A 786 -3.53 -9.35 20.68
CA ILE A 786 -3.44 -10.73 20.23
C ILE A 786 -4.36 -10.93 19.02
N ARG A 787 -3.77 -11.40 17.92
CA ARG A 787 -4.49 -11.68 16.65
C ARG A 787 -4.68 -13.16 16.38
N THR A 788 -4.29 -14.02 17.31
CA THR A 788 -4.61 -15.45 17.28
C THR A 788 -5.95 -15.68 17.96
N PRO A 789 -6.67 -16.77 17.64
CA PRO A 789 -7.94 -17.09 18.28
C PRO A 789 -7.83 -17.19 19.80
N THR A 790 -6.78 -17.85 20.28
CA THR A 790 -6.57 -18.14 21.71
C THR A 790 -5.54 -17.17 22.32
N PRO A 791 -5.86 -16.47 23.42
CA PRO A 791 -4.92 -15.64 24.15
C PRO A 791 -4.01 -16.47 25.06
N GLN A 792 -2.77 -16.66 24.64
CA GLN A 792 -1.74 -17.45 25.35
C GLN A 792 -0.33 -16.82 25.27
N HIS A 793 -0.27 -15.50 25.01
CA HIS A 793 0.95 -14.76 24.69
C HIS A 793 1.69 -14.27 25.95
N LEU A 794 2.02 -15.20 26.84
CA LEU A 794 2.63 -14.90 28.13
C LEU A 794 3.75 -15.91 28.46
N LEU A 795 4.91 -15.45 28.91
CA LEU A 795 6.07 -16.30 29.22
C LEU A 795 6.99 -15.63 30.25
N ALA A 796 7.54 -16.37 31.21
CA ALA A 796 8.55 -15.88 32.13
C ALA A 796 9.96 -16.06 31.55
N THR A 797 10.90 -15.17 31.88
CA THR A 797 12.29 -15.24 31.43
C THR A 797 13.22 -14.55 32.41
N THR A 798 14.43 -15.07 32.57
CA THR A 798 15.53 -14.39 33.27
C THR A 798 16.47 -13.65 32.32
N LEU A 799 16.18 -13.70 31.01
CA LEU A 799 17.02 -13.16 29.94
C LEU A 799 16.36 -11.95 29.27
N VAL A 800 17.19 -11.09 28.67
CA VAL A 800 16.74 -10.18 27.61
C VAL A 800 16.09 -10.98 26.48
N ALA A 801 15.02 -10.44 25.90
CA ALA A 801 14.17 -11.17 24.95
C ALA A 801 13.92 -10.39 23.65
N ASP A 802 13.63 -11.14 22.59
CA ASP A 802 13.20 -10.58 21.32
C ASP A 802 11.77 -10.04 21.41
N LYS A 803 11.49 -8.94 20.70
CA LYS A 803 10.14 -8.38 20.58
C LYS A 803 9.12 -9.37 20.01
N SER A 804 9.57 -10.44 19.36
CA SER A 804 8.74 -11.50 18.79
C SER A 804 8.88 -12.81 19.58
N ALA A 805 9.41 -12.77 20.81
CA ALA A 805 9.67 -13.97 21.61
C ALA A 805 8.42 -14.82 21.84
N VAL A 806 7.25 -14.20 22.02
CA VAL A 806 5.97 -14.91 22.20
C VAL A 806 4.93 -14.62 21.10
N SER A 807 5.22 -13.76 20.11
CA SER A 807 4.24 -13.43 19.06
C SER A 807 4.85 -13.39 17.67
N LEU A 808 4.13 -13.97 16.72
CA LEU A 808 4.43 -13.90 15.28
C LEU A 808 3.97 -12.59 14.63
N LYS A 809 2.96 -11.92 15.19
CA LYS A 809 2.21 -10.85 14.51
C LYS A 809 2.25 -9.50 15.22
N ASP A 810 2.57 -9.49 16.52
CA ASP A 810 2.61 -8.29 17.35
C ASP A 810 3.91 -8.27 18.17
N ASN A 811 4.18 -7.17 18.89
CA ASN A 811 5.41 -7.07 19.69
C ASN A 811 5.09 -7.38 21.16
N CYS A 812 5.88 -8.24 21.80
CA CYS A 812 5.82 -8.46 23.23
C CYS A 812 6.55 -7.37 24.02
N SER A 813 6.02 -7.07 25.20
CA SER A 813 6.60 -6.21 26.21
C SER A 813 7.24 -7.04 27.32
N MET A 814 8.32 -6.50 27.87
CA MET A 814 9.00 -6.99 29.06
C MET A 814 8.56 -6.18 30.27
N PHE A 815 8.20 -6.89 31.32
CA PHE A 815 7.89 -6.38 32.65
C PHE A 815 8.87 -7.03 33.64
N PRO A 816 10.04 -6.41 33.91
CA PRO A 816 10.99 -6.93 34.89
C PRO A 816 10.40 -6.84 36.29
N LEU A 817 10.66 -7.84 37.14
CA LEU A 817 10.19 -7.87 38.53
C LEU A 817 10.95 -6.86 39.39
N TYR A 818 12.25 -6.71 39.14
CA TYR A 818 13.10 -5.77 39.86
C TYR A 818 13.60 -4.64 38.95
N ALA A 819 13.70 -3.44 39.49
CA ALA A 819 14.49 -2.34 38.95
C ALA A 819 15.89 -2.38 39.57
N HIS A 820 16.92 -2.41 38.73
CA HIS A 820 18.32 -2.28 39.13
C HIS A 820 18.73 -0.82 39.03
N LEU A 821 19.09 -0.22 40.17
CA LEU A 821 19.48 1.19 40.29
C LEU A 821 21.00 1.33 40.31
N GLY A 822 21.50 2.34 39.62
CA GLY A 822 22.92 2.69 39.67
C GLY A 822 23.29 3.44 40.96
N PRO A 823 24.59 3.64 41.25
CA PRO A 823 25.09 4.33 42.44
C PRO A 823 24.50 5.75 42.65
N ASP A 824 24.19 6.45 41.56
CA ASP A 824 23.65 7.82 41.58
C ASP A 824 22.10 7.87 41.57
N GLU A 825 21.42 6.72 41.40
CA GLU A 825 19.96 6.62 41.26
C GLU A 825 19.25 6.09 42.53
N ALA A 826 20.00 5.60 43.53
CA ALA A 826 19.44 5.10 44.79
C ALA A 826 19.06 6.26 45.76
N GLU A 827 17.80 6.37 46.16
CA GLU A 827 17.37 7.40 47.13
C GLU A 827 17.92 7.12 48.55
N GLY A 828 18.51 8.14 49.18
CA GLY A 828 18.67 8.19 50.65
C GLY A 828 20.04 7.82 51.25
N GLY A 829 21.07 7.51 50.46
CA GLY A 829 22.41 7.22 50.97
C GLY A 829 23.26 8.49 51.21
N LEU A 830 23.59 8.82 52.47
CA LEU A 830 24.61 9.82 52.83
C LEU A 830 26.05 9.38 52.47
N PHE A 831 26.22 8.16 51.95
CA PHE A 831 27.47 7.59 51.46
C PHE A 831 27.24 6.96 50.08
N PRO A 832 28.10 7.22 49.08
CA PRO A 832 28.01 6.53 47.79
C PRO A 832 28.30 5.04 47.98
N THR A 833 27.36 4.19 47.60
CA THR A 833 27.57 2.73 47.54
C THR A 833 28.09 2.35 46.16
N GLU A 834 29.17 1.58 46.08
CA GLU A 834 29.72 1.06 44.81
C GLU A 834 28.86 -0.08 44.20
N GLU A 835 27.83 -0.55 44.91
CA GLU A 835 27.01 -1.71 44.53
C GLU A 835 25.69 -1.31 43.84
N VAL A 836 25.33 -2.07 42.81
CA VAL A 836 24.00 -2.01 42.17
C VAL A 836 22.98 -2.60 43.13
N THR A 837 22.05 -1.80 43.61
CA THR A 837 20.92 -2.26 44.43
C THR A 837 19.73 -2.60 43.53
N ARG A 838 18.89 -3.55 43.97
CA ARG A 838 17.64 -3.89 43.29
C ARG A 838 16.44 -3.55 44.16
N GLU A 839 15.40 -3.01 43.54
CA GLU A 839 14.14 -2.64 44.17
C GLU A 839 12.97 -3.28 43.40
N PRO A 840 11.82 -3.54 44.04
CA PRO A 840 10.68 -4.12 43.35
C PRO A 840 10.10 -3.12 42.35
N ASN A 841 9.93 -3.56 41.10
CA ASN A 841 9.31 -2.77 40.04
C ASN A 841 7.78 -2.88 40.10
N LEU A 842 7.20 -2.67 41.28
CA LEU A 842 5.78 -2.81 41.56
C LEU A 842 5.24 -1.48 42.10
N ALA A 843 4.06 -1.07 41.63
CA ALA A 843 3.45 0.18 42.06
C ALA A 843 3.08 0.12 43.56
N PRO A 844 3.40 1.16 44.36
CA PRO A 844 3.07 1.18 45.79
C PRO A 844 1.58 0.98 46.08
N GLU A 845 0.69 1.55 45.26
CA GLU A 845 -0.76 1.41 45.42
C GLU A 845 -1.23 -0.02 45.16
N PHE A 846 -0.56 -0.73 44.24
CA PHE A 846 -0.83 -2.14 44.00
C PHE A 846 -0.35 -3.01 45.16
N ILE A 847 0.86 -2.75 45.69
CA ILE A 847 1.38 -3.45 46.87
C ILE A 847 0.43 -3.27 48.07
N ALA A 848 0.00 -2.03 48.33
CA ALA A 848 -0.96 -1.73 49.39
C ALA A 848 -2.28 -2.50 49.19
N ALA A 849 -2.80 -2.54 47.96
CA ALA A 849 -4.03 -3.29 47.68
C ALA A 849 -3.88 -4.81 47.91
N VAL A 850 -2.71 -5.39 47.64
CA VAL A 850 -2.44 -6.81 47.94
C VAL A 850 -2.30 -7.02 49.45
N ALA A 851 -1.57 -6.14 50.15
CA ALA A 851 -1.39 -6.18 51.60
C ALA A 851 -2.74 -6.10 52.32
N ASP A 852 -3.61 -5.18 51.92
CA ASP A 852 -4.95 -4.99 52.49
C ASP A 852 -5.85 -6.20 52.22
N LYS A 853 -5.78 -6.79 51.01
CA LYS A 853 -6.57 -7.97 50.63
C LYS A 853 -6.16 -9.23 51.40
N LEU A 854 -4.86 -9.45 51.59
CA LEU A 854 -4.31 -10.67 52.20
C LEU A 854 -4.07 -10.53 53.71
N VAL A 855 -4.06 -9.30 54.23
CA VAL A 855 -3.71 -8.98 55.62
C VAL A 855 -2.29 -9.47 55.96
N LEU A 856 -1.32 -9.12 55.12
CA LEU A 856 0.09 -9.47 55.25
C LEU A 856 0.99 -8.23 55.04
N ASP A 857 2.17 -8.25 55.65
CA ASP A 857 3.18 -7.20 55.44
C ASP A 857 4.04 -7.48 54.20
N PHE A 858 4.44 -6.44 53.47
CA PHE A 858 5.27 -6.58 52.28
C PHE A 858 6.76 -6.56 52.62
N VAL A 859 7.51 -7.54 52.10
CA VAL A 859 8.99 -7.50 52.06
C VAL A 859 9.45 -7.02 50.68
N SER A 860 10.49 -6.19 50.63
CA SER A 860 10.91 -5.53 49.38
C SER A 860 11.71 -6.42 48.43
N ASP A 861 12.15 -7.61 48.86
CA ASP A 861 12.97 -8.51 48.06
C ASP A 861 12.63 -9.98 48.29
N GLY A 862 12.66 -10.76 47.21
CA GLY A 862 12.43 -12.20 47.24
C GLY A 862 10.99 -12.61 47.54
N LYS A 863 10.85 -13.66 48.36
CA LYS A 863 9.57 -14.19 48.85
C LYS A 863 9.35 -13.83 50.31
N GLY A 864 8.11 -13.69 50.69
CA GLY A 864 7.69 -13.69 52.09
C GLY A 864 7.60 -15.12 52.65
N ASN A 865 7.23 -15.23 53.93
CA ASN A 865 6.91 -16.53 54.53
C ASN A 865 5.47 -16.97 54.27
N LEU A 866 4.67 -16.12 53.62
CA LEU A 866 3.24 -16.26 53.35
C LEU A 866 2.37 -16.43 54.60
N GLU A 867 2.94 -16.43 55.80
CA GLU A 867 2.24 -16.49 57.09
C GLU A 867 1.92 -15.09 57.62
N ASN A 868 2.93 -14.22 57.62
CA ASN A 868 2.85 -12.83 58.06
C ASN A 868 3.35 -11.85 56.98
N THR A 869 4.13 -12.34 56.00
CA THR A 869 4.70 -11.51 54.94
C THR A 869 4.53 -12.09 53.54
N PHE A 870 4.50 -11.23 52.54
CA PHE A 870 4.58 -11.59 51.11
C PHE A 870 5.63 -10.73 50.40
N GLY A 871 6.24 -11.25 49.35
CA GLY A 871 7.27 -10.56 48.56
C GLY A 871 6.94 -10.42 47.07
N PRO A 872 7.81 -9.76 46.29
CA PRO A 872 7.64 -9.57 44.85
C PRO A 872 7.52 -10.89 44.08
N GLU A 873 8.28 -11.93 44.47
CA GLU A 873 8.25 -13.23 43.79
C GLU A 873 6.92 -13.96 44.04
N ASP A 874 6.32 -13.83 45.23
CA ASP A 874 5.00 -14.42 45.51
C ASP A 874 3.91 -13.80 44.63
N ILE A 875 3.95 -12.48 44.47
CA ILE A 875 3.07 -11.76 43.53
C ILE A 875 3.30 -12.25 42.10
N PHE A 876 4.56 -12.36 41.67
CA PHE A 876 4.90 -12.79 40.32
C PHE A 876 4.35 -14.19 40.05
N HIS A 877 4.53 -15.12 40.98
CA HIS A 877 4.05 -16.49 40.87
C HIS A 877 2.53 -16.57 40.87
N TYR A 878 1.85 -15.89 41.80
CA TYR A 878 0.38 -15.80 41.82
C TYR A 878 -0.16 -15.28 40.48
N MET A 879 0.41 -14.18 39.99
CA MET A 879 0.05 -13.60 38.70
C MET A 879 0.28 -14.59 37.54
N TYR A 880 1.40 -15.31 37.57
CA TYR A 880 1.75 -16.30 36.55
C TYR A 880 0.74 -17.45 36.52
N ALA A 881 0.33 -17.95 37.68
CA ALA A 881 -0.69 -18.99 37.78
C ALA A 881 -2.05 -18.52 37.23
N VAL A 882 -2.54 -17.36 37.70
CA VAL A 882 -3.83 -16.81 37.26
C VAL A 882 -3.87 -16.62 35.74
N PHE A 883 -2.79 -16.12 35.12
CA PHE A 883 -2.74 -15.96 33.67
C PHE A 883 -2.52 -17.26 32.88
N HIS A 884 -2.22 -18.37 33.56
CA HIS A 884 -2.16 -19.71 32.97
C HIS A 884 -3.45 -20.50 33.11
N SER A 885 -4.41 -20.06 33.92
CA SER A 885 -5.77 -20.61 33.98
C SER A 885 -6.44 -20.66 32.59
N PRO A 886 -6.79 -21.85 32.05
CA PRO A 886 -7.65 -21.97 30.87
C PRO A 886 -8.95 -21.16 30.99
N THR A 887 -9.64 -21.27 32.14
CA THR A 887 -10.89 -20.56 32.39
C THR A 887 -10.73 -19.05 32.31
N TYR A 888 -9.66 -18.47 32.87
CA TYR A 888 -9.35 -17.03 32.73
C TYR A 888 -9.19 -16.62 31.26
N ARG A 889 -8.41 -17.40 30.49
CA ARG A 889 -8.10 -17.10 29.09
C ARG A 889 -9.33 -17.17 28.20
N GLU A 890 -10.20 -18.14 28.43
CA GLU A 890 -11.46 -18.30 27.70
C GLU A 890 -12.46 -17.21 28.09
N ARG A 891 -12.66 -16.99 29.40
CA ARG A 891 -13.60 -16.02 29.94
C ARG A 891 -13.33 -14.59 29.46
N TYR A 892 -12.06 -14.19 29.42
CA TYR A 892 -11.67 -12.83 29.03
C TYR A 892 -11.02 -12.75 27.64
N ALA A 893 -11.25 -13.77 26.79
CA ALA A 893 -10.59 -13.87 25.49
C ALA A 893 -10.74 -12.60 24.62
N GLU A 894 -11.94 -12.01 24.61
CA GLU A 894 -12.21 -10.80 23.83
C GLU A 894 -11.42 -9.57 24.30
N PHE A 895 -11.17 -9.45 25.61
CA PHE A 895 -10.42 -8.34 26.18
C PHE A 895 -8.91 -8.56 26.08
N LEU A 896 -8.45 -9.80 26.27
CA LEU A 896 -7.04 -10.20 26.11
C LEU A 896 -6.55 -10.03 24.65
N LYS A 897 -7.47 -10.03 23.67
CA LYS A 897 -7.15 -9.73 22.27
C LYS A 897 -6.81 -8.25 22.03
N ILE A 898 -7.28 -7.34 22.88
CA ILE A 898 -7.21 -5.90 22.64
C ILE A 898 -6.39 -5.11 23.67
N ASP A 899 -6.10 -5.68 24.85
CA ASP A 899 -5.24 -5.06 25.86
C ASP A 899 -4.43 -6.09 26.67
N PHE A 900 -3.54 -5.61 27.54
CA PHE A 900 -2.82 -6.48 28.47
C PHE A 900 -3.75 -7.20 29.45
N PRO A 901 -3.36 -8.39 29.94
CA PRO A 901 -4.05 -9.08 31.03
C PRO A 901 -4.23 -8.19 32.27
N ARG A 902 -5.34 -8.40 32.98
CA ARG A 902 -5.66 -7.74 34.24
C ARG A 902 -5.69 -8.76 35.36
N LEU A 903 -4.90 -8.54 36.41
CA LEU A 903 -4.77 -9.44 37.55
C LEU A 903 -5.91 -9.20 38.57
N PRO A 904 -6.84 -10.16 38.75
CA PRO A 904 -7.74 -10.15 39.90
C PRO A 904 -6.98 -10.52 41.18
N LEU A 905 -7.43 -9.97 42.31
CA LEU A 905 -6.87 -10.25 43.64
C LEU A 905 -7.87 -11.05 44.49
N THR A 906 -7.41 -12.19 44.99
CA THR A 906 -8.12 -12.98 46.00
C THR A 906 -7.98 -12.37 47.39
N SER A 907 -9.03 -12.50 48.22
CA SER A 907 -8.96 -12.27 49.66
C SER A 907 -8.72 -13.56 50.45
N ASP A 908 -8.90 -14.73 49.81
CA ASP A 908 -8.54 -16.01 50.41
C ASP A 908 -7.01 -16.24 50.35
N LEU A 909 -6.37 -16.14 51.51
CA LEU A 909 -4.93 -16.36 51.68
C LEU A 909 -4.52 -17.81 51.35
N LYS A 910 -5.36 -18.82 51.60
CA LYS A 910 -5.04 -20.21 51.25
C LYS A 910 -5.01 -20.39 49.75
N LEU A 911 -5.99 -19.78 49.05
CA LEU A 911 -6.02 -19.77 47.60
C LEU A 911 -4.81 -19.03 47.03
N PHE A 912 -4.46 -17.86 47.57
CA PHE A 912 -3.27 -17.11 47.16
C PHE A 912 -2.00 -17.97 47.27
N ARG A 913 -1.79 -18.63 48.41
CA ARG A 913 -0.64 -19.52 48.64
C ARG A 913 -0.60 -20.66 47.63
N ALA A 914 -1.71 -21.38 47.46
CA ALA A 914 -1.78 -22.52 46.54
C ALA A 914 -1.51 -22.09 45.09
N LEU A 915 -2.03 -20.95 44.66
CA LEU A 915 -1.77 -20.41 43.33
C LEU A 915 -0.33 -19.91 43.17
N ALA A 916 0.25 -19.27 44.19
CA ALA A 916 1.66 -18.86 44.18
C ALA A 916 2.59 -20.09 44.08
N GLU A 917 2.32 -21.17 44.83
CA GLU A 917 3.10 -22.41 44.73
C GLU A 917 3.04 -23.04 43.32
N LYS A 918 1.85 -23.12 42.73
CA LYS A 918 1.68 -23.64 41.36
C LYS A 918 2.30 -22.72 40.31
N GLY A 919 2.22 -21.42 40.54
CA GLY A 919 2.86 -20.40 39.72
C GLY A 919 4.38 -20.51 39.73
N GLU A 920 4.98 -20.75 40.89
CA GLU A 920 6.40 -21.02 41.04
C GLU A 920 6.82 -22.26 40.25
N GLU A 921 6.07 -23.36 40.38
CA GLU A 921 6.34 -24.59 39.65
C GLU A 921 6.31 -24.36 38.12
N LEU A 922 5.32 -23.60 37.64
CA LEU A 922 5.22 -23.18 36.23
C LEU A 922 6.39 -22.30 35.79
N VAL A 923 6.80 -21.32 36.60
CA VAL A 923 7.94 -20.46 36.30
C VAL A 923 9.22 -21.29 36.21
N ALA A 924 9.47 -22.19 37.16
CA ALA A 924 10.63 -23.07 37.15
C ALA A 924 10.66 -24.00 35.93
N LEU A 925 9.52 -24.51 35.47
CA LEU A 925 9.43 -25.27 34.22
C LEU A 925 9.79 -24.42 33.00
N HIS A 926 9.24 -23.20 32.90
CA HIS A 926 9.47 -22.32 31.75
C HIS A 926 10.87 -21.68 31.73
N LEU A 927 11.52 -21.55 32.88
CA LEU A 927 12.93 -21.15 32.98
C LEU A 927 13.92 -22.30 32.75
N MET A 928 13.42 -23.54 32.58
CA MET A 928 14.21 -24.76 32.45
C MET A 928 15.04 -25.12 33.71
N GLU A 929 14.53 -24.77 34.89
CA GLU A 929 15.19 -24.95 36.19
C GLU A 929 14.53 -26.06 37.04
N SER A 930 13.32 -26.50 36.68
CA SER A 930 12.59 -27.55 37.42
C SER A 930 13.32 -28.91 37.38
N PRO A 931 13.48 -29.58 38.53
CA PRO A 931 14.06 -30.93 38.59
C PRO A 931 13.32 -31.97 37.76
N LYS A 932 11.99 -31.80 37.59
CA LYS A 932 11.12 -32.70 36.81
C LYS A 932 11.56 -32.84 35.35
N LEU A 933 12.25 -31.82 34.81
CA LEU A 933 12.75 -31.85 33.44
C LEU A 933 13.77 -32.97 33.21
N ASN A 934 14.37 -33.52 34.26
CA ASN A 934 15.32 -34.63 34.13
C ASN A 934 14.62 -36.00 33.99
N ASP A 935 13.32 -36.09 34.28
CA ASP A 935 12.50 -37.29 34.09
C ASP A 935 11.99 -37.35 32.65
N LEU A 936 12.89 -37.70 31.73
CA LEU A 936 12.61 -37.69 30.29
C LEU A 936 11.51 -38.71 29.94
N ILE A 937 10.47 -38.22 29.25
CA ILE A 937 9.33 -39.04 28.78
C ILE A 937 9.43 -39.42 27.30
N THR A 938 10.57 -39.09 26.67
CA THR A 938 10.83 -39.35 25.25
C THR A 938 12.20 -39.98 25.08
N THR A 939 12.40 -40.67 23.97
CA THR A 939 13.69 -41.22 23.53
C THR A 939 14.00 -40.83 22.09
N PHE A 940 15.26 -40.96 21.69
CA PHE A 940 15.74 -40.70 20.33
C PHE A 940 16.50 -41.92 19.81
N PRO A 941 15.80 -42.96 19.32
CA PRO A 941 16.37 -44.31 19.23
C PRO A 941 17.26 -44.57 18.01
N ILE A 942 17.17 -43.76 16.96
CA ILE A 942 17.87 -44.02 15.69
C ILE A 942 19.17 -43.21 15.62
N SER A 943 20.31 -43.92 15.57
CA SER A 943 21.64 -43.33 15.35
C SER A 943 21.89 -43.04 13.87
N ASP A 944 22.09 -41.78 13.49
CA ASP A 944 22.38 -41.32 12.12
C ASP A 944 22.99 -39.89 12.16
N SER A 945 22.78 -39.06 11.14
CA SER A 945 23.41 -37.74 10.95
C SER A 945 23.06 -36.66 11.99
N ASN A 946 21.94 -36.80 12.70
CA ASN A 946 21.31 -35.78 13.54
C ASN A 946 20.97 -34.47 12.82
N GLU A 947 20.95 -34.47 11.49
CA GLU A 947 20.64 -33.29 10.70
C GLU A 947 19.13 -33.09 10.56
N VAL A 948 18.67 -31.87 10.84
CA VAL A 948 17.26 -31.51 10.68
C VAL A 948 17.00 -31.15 9.22
N GLU A 949 16.36 -32.04 8.49
CA GLU A 949 16.00 -31.83 7.08
C GLU A 949 14.55 -31.37 6.92
N LYS A 950 13.63 -32.11 7.56
CA LYS A 950 12.20 -31.89 7.44
C LYS A 950 11.49 -32.42 8.68
N VAL A 951 10.89 -31.49 9.42
CA VAL A 951 10.08 -31.82 10.60
C VAL A 951 8.76 -32.43 10.16
N ARG A 952 8.38 -33.57 10.74
CA ARG A 952 7.09 -34.23 10.50
C ARG A 952 6.62 -34.96 11.76
N TYR A 953 5.38 -34.71 12.16
CA TYR A 953 4.71 -35.50 13.18
C TYR A 953 4.04 -36.73 12.58
N ALA A 954 4.07 -37.85 13.30
CA ALA A 954 3.29 -39.03 13.00
C ALA A 954 2.58 -39.48 14.28
N GLU A 955 1.25 -39.46 14.26
CA GLU A 955 0.48 -40.08 15.33
C GLU A 955 0.56 -41.60 15.19
N THR A 956 1.36 -42.23 16.03
CA THR A 956 1.57 -43.68 16.06
C THR A 956 1.15 -44.23 17.43
N SER A 957 0.97 -45.54 17.52
CA SER A 957 0.81 -46.27 18.79
C SER A 957 1.59 -47.57 18.64
N GLU A 958 2.88 -47.51 18.99
CA GLU A 958 3.84 -48.60 18.75
C GLU A 958 4.63 -48.89 20.02
N VAL A 959 5.14 -50.12 20.15
CA VAL A 959 5.98 -50.50 21.30
C VAL A 959 7.35 -49.86 21.12
N SER A 960 7.79 -49.06 22.08
CA SER A 960 9.15 -48.53 22.15
C SER A 960 10.06 -49.52 22.87
N GLU A 961 11.18 -49.86 22.23
CA GLU A 961 12.26 -50.62 22.85
C GLU A 961 13.02 -49.82 23.91
N GLY A 962 13.05 -48.48 23.79
CA GLY A 962 13.78 -47.58 24.69
C GLY A 962 13.02 -47.21 25.97
N LEU A 963 11.71 -46.94 25.86
CA LEU A 963 10.86 -46.54 26.99
C LEU A 963 10.13 -47.71 27.65
N GLY A 964 10.07 -48.87 27.00
CA GLY A 964 9.37 -50.05 27.49
C GLY A 964 7.86 -49.90 27.46
N GLY A 965 7.22 -50.43 26.40
CA GLY A 965 5.76 -50.45 26.26
C GLY A 965 5.24 -49.57 25.13
N LEU A 966 3.91 -49.43 25.04
CA LEU A 966 3.25 -48.70 23.96
C LEU A 966 3.44 -47.19 24.13
N VAL A 967 4.06 -46.52 23.15
CA VAL A 967 4.23 -45.07 23.10
C VAL A 967 3.40 -44.45 21.99
N ARG A 968 2.92 -43.23 22.23
CA ARG A 968 2.13 -42.48 21.24
C ARG A 968 2.93 -41.34 20.66
N GLY A 969 2.91 -41.25 19.32
CA GLY A 969 3.46 -40.13 18.57
C GLY A 969 4.97 -40.15 18.36
N ARG A 970 5.39 -39.77 17.14
CA ARG A 970 6.78 -39.60 16.73
C ARG A 970 7.00 -38.27 16.03
N VAL A 971 8.06 -37.55 16.39
CA VAL A 971 8.51 -36.31 15.74
C VAL A 971 9.77 -36.59 14.94
N TYR A 972 9.63 -36.72 13.63
CA TYR A 972 10.74 -36.93 12.71
C TYR A 972 11.49 -35.62 12.45
N ILE A 973 12.82 -35.66 12.51
CA ILE A 973 13.70 -34.55 12.11
C ILE A 973 14.20 -34.68 10.67
N ASN A 974 14.25 -35.92 10.16
CA ASN A 974 14.60 -36.29 8.79
C ASN A 974 13.84 -37.58 8.40
N LYS A 975 14.28 -38.30 7.37
CA LYS A 975 13.58 -39.51 6.89
C LYS A 975 13.64 -40.68 7.89
N THR A 976 14.68 -40.77 8.71
CA THR A 976 15.02 -41.96 9.50
C THR A 976 14.91 -41.69 11.00
N GLN A 977 15.37 -40.53 11.48
CA GLN A 977 15.46 -40.19 12.89
C GLN A 977 14.25 -39.43 13.42
N TYR A 978 13.86 -39.75 14.65
CA TYR A 978 12.70 -39.18 15.33
C TYR A 978 12.84 -39.20 16.85
N PHE A 979 12.14 -38.28 17.51
CA PHE A 979 11.81 -38.39 18.92
C PHE A 979 10.54 -39.22 19.07
N GLU A 980 10.53 -40.21 19.96
CA GLU A 980 9.37 -41.03 20.26
C GLU A 980 8.79 -40.74 21.65
N GLY A 981 7.47 -40.91 21.81
CA GLY A 981 6.76 -40.61 23.07
C GLY A 981 6.20 -39.19 23.15
N VAL A 982 6.11 -38.48 22.02
CA VAL A 982 5.54 -37.12 21.98
C VAL A 982 4.04 -37.22 21.71
N GLU A 983 3.25 -37.09 22.77
CA GLU A 983 1.79 -37.11 22.70
C GLU A 983 1.21 -36.01 21.78
N PRO A 984 0.06 -36.25 21.11
CA PRO A 984 -0.52 -35.30 20.16
C PRO A 984 -0.78 -33.92 20.76
N ASP A 985 -1.33 -33.85 21.97
CA ASP A 985 -1.67 -32.58 22.61
C ASP A 985 -0.42 -31.79 23.00
N VAL A 986 0.66 -32.48 23.39
CA VAL A 986 1.97 -31.87 23.67
C VAL A 986 2.61 -31.34 22.38
N TRP A 987 2.45 -32.06 21.26
CA TRP A 987 2.88 -31.62 19.95
C TRP A 987 2.13 -30.37 19.46
N GLU A 988 0.81 -30.32 19.67
CA GLU A 988 -0.06 -29.20 19.29
C GLU A 988 -0.03 -28.04 20.30
N PHE A 989 0.70 -28.18 21.42
CA PHE A 989 0.76 -27.13 22.43
C PHE A 989 1.46 -25.87 21.93
N HIS A 990 0.88 -24.71 22.27
CA HIS A 990 1.37 -23.41 21.86
C HIS A 990 1.74 -22.53 23.06
N ILE A 991 2.85 -21.80 22.92
CA ILE A 991 3.14 -20.64 23.76
C ILE A 991 3.12 -19.40 22.86
N GLY A 992 2.20 -18.51 23.19
CA GLY A 992 1.84 -17.37 22.35
C GLY A 992 1.46 -17.77 20.94
N GLY A 993 2.22 -17.26 19.96
CA GLY A 993 1.98 -17.52 18.54
C GLY A 993 2.65 -18.77 17.98
N TYR A 994 3.34 -19.57 18.80
CA TYR A 994 4.21 -20.64 18.30
C TYR A 994 3.78 -22.01 18.81
N GLN A 995 3.57 -22.95 17.89
CA GLN A 995 3.62 -24.39 18.18
C GLN A 995 5.07 -24.73 18.53
N VAL A 996 5.35 -24.89 19.83
CA VAL A 996 6.69 -24.80 20.39
C VAL A 996 7.64 -25.83 19.80
N LEU A 997 7.25 -27.11 19.86
CA LEU A 997 8.06 -28.25 19.41
C LEU A 997 8.35 -28.19 17.91
N HIS A 998 7.36 -27.84 17.10
CA HIS A 998 7.53 -27.69 15.66
C HIS A 998 8.45 -26.50 15.32
N LYS A 999 8.22 -25.34 15.94
CA LYS A 999 8.97 -24.11 15.68
C LYS A 999 10.45 -24.26 16.01
N TRP A 1000 10.78 -24.87 17.15
CA TRP A 1000 12.16 -25.04 17.62
C TRP A 1000 13.01 -25.87 16.65
N LEU A 1001 12.46 -26.98 16.13
CA LEU A 1001 13.13 -27.80 15.12
C LEU A 1001 13.15 -27.13 13.74
N LYS A 1002 12.05 -26.49 13.33
CA LYS A 1002 11.96 -25.81 12.03
C LYS A 1002 13.03 -24.74 11.86
N ASP A 1003 13.35 -24.01 12.92
CA ASP A 1003 14.38 -22.96 12.91
C ASP A 1003 15.82 -23.52 12.88
N ARG A 1004 15.98 -24.84 13.10
CA ARG A 1004 17.25 -25.56 13.02
C ARG A 1004 17.40 -26.37 11.73
N LYS A 1005 16.52 -26.16 10.74
CA LYS A 1005 16.64 -26.82 9.43
C LYS A 1005 18.02 -26.58 8.79
N GLY A 1006 18.68 -27.65 8.36
CA GLY A 1006 20.05 -27.65 7.82
C GLY A 1006 21.16 -27.61 8.88
N ARG A 1007 20.81 -27.77 10.17
CA ARG A 1007 21.78 -27.87 11.27
C ARG A 1007 21.76 -29.29 11.84
N LYS A 1008 22.91 -29.72 12.36
CA LYS A 1008 23.04 -30.94 13.15
C LYS A 1008 22.75 -30.65 14.61
N LEU A 1009 21.91 -31.46 15.24
CA LEU A 1009 21.62 -31.36 16.67
C LEU A 1009 22.77 -31.98 17.47
N SER A 1010 23.31 -31.21 18.40
CA SER A 1010 24.25 -31.71 19.41
C SER A 1010 23.55 -32.59 20.44
N PHE A 1011 24.30 -33.29 21.28
CA PHE A 1011 23.72 -34.03 22.40
C PHE A 1011 22.90 -33.11 23.33
N ASP A 1012 23.43 -31.92 23.62
CA ASP A 1012 22.73 -30.93 24.45
C ASP A 1012 21.46 -30.40 23.79
N ASP A 1013 21.44 -30.25 22.45
CA ASP A 1013 20.24 -29.90 21.69
C ASP A 1013 19.16 -30.99 21.80
N LEU A 1014 19.55 -32.27 21.66
CA LEU A 1014 18.64 -33.41 21.78
C LEU A 1014 18.05 -33.47 23.20
N LEU A 1015 18.91 -33.40 24.22
CA LEU A 1015 18.50 -33.40 25.61
C LEU A 1015 17.59 -32.22 25.93
N HIS A 1016 17.95 -31.01 25.49
CA HIS A 1016 17.14 -29.81 25.68
C HIS A 1016 15.77 -29.97 25.02
N TYR A 1017 15.69 -30.51 23.80
CA TYR A 1017 14.42 -30.76 23.14
C TYR A 1017 13.53 -31.74 23.93
N GLN A 1018 14.09 -32.84 24.45
CA GLN A 1018 13.35 -33.78 25.29
C GLN A 1018 12.85 -33.10 26.58
N LYS A 1019 13.65 -32.21 27.18
CA LYS A 1019 13.23 -31.41 28.34
C LYS A 1019 12.09 -30.45 28.01
N ILE A 1020 12.07 -29.85 26.82
CA ILE A 1020 10.93 -29.03 26.37
C ILE A 1020 9.65 -29.88 26.33
N VAL A 1021 9.71 -31.12 25.83
CA VAL A 1021 8.54 -32.01 25.81
C VAL A 1021 7.99 -32.23 27.23
N VAL A 1022 8.86 -32.48 28.21
CA VAL A 1022 8.47 -32.61 29.62
C VAL A 1022 7.87 -31.30 30.16
N ALA A 1023 8.51 -30.17 29.89
CA ALA A 1023 8.03 -28.86 30.33
C ALA A 1023 6.60 -28.59 29.84
N LEU A 1024 6.32 -28.84 28.56
CA LEU A 1024 4.98 -28.63 28.00
C LEU A 1024 3.93 -29.57 28.59
N LYS A 1025 4.27 -30.85 28.81
CA LYS A 1025 3.35 -31.82 29.44
C LYS A 1025 3.02 -31.42 30.88
N GLU A 1026 4.02 -31.05 31.66
CA GLU A 1026 3.82 -30.59 33.04
C GLU A 1026 3.07 -29.25 33.10
N THR A 1027 3.31 -28.34 32.15
CA THR A 1027 2.54 -27.10 32.03
C THR A 1027 1.05 -27.38 31.81
N MET A 1028 0.69 -28.34 30.95
CA MET A 1028 -0.71 -28.73 30.75
C MET A 1028 -1.35 -29.24 32.04
N ARG A 1029 -0.68 -30.17 32.75
CA ARG A 1029 -1.14 -30.67 34.05
C ARG A 1029 -1.35 -29.55 35.06
N LEU A 1030 -0.40 -28.62 35.17
CA LEU A 1030 -0.48 -27.50 36.11
C LEU A 1030 -1.58 -26.50 35.76
N MET A 1031 -1.84 -26.27 34.47
CA MET A 1031 -2.95 -25.44 34.02
C MET A 1031 -4.31 -26.00 34.48
N GLU A 1032 -4.49 -27.33 34.39
CA GLU A 1032 -5.69 -28.01 34.90
C GLU A 1032 -5.81 -27.93 36.43
N GLU A 1033 -4.70 -28.13 37.15
CA GLU A 1033 -4.68 -28.04 38.61
C GLU A 1033 -4.97 -26.61 39.10
N ILE A 1034 -4.43 -25.60 38.43
CA ILE A 1034 -4.71 -24.19 38.74
C ILE A 1034 -6.20 -23.89 38.55
N ASP A 1035 -6.81 -24.34 37.46
CA ASP A 1035 -8.25 -24.15 37.24
C ASP A 1035 -9.09 -24.85 38.30
N ALA A 1036 -8.70 -26.05 38.71
CA ALA A 1036 -9.39 -26.80 39.76
C ALA A 1036 -9.28 -26.12 41.15
N LEU A 1037 -8.21 -25.37 41.41
CA LEU A 1037 -8.02 -24.62 42.65
C LEU A 1037 -8.92 -23.37 42.74
N ILE A 1038 -9.31 -22.79 41.59
CA ILE A 1038 -10.08 -21.55 41.56
C ILE A 1038 -11.58 -21.89 41.66
N PRO A 1039 -12.25 -21.56 42.78
CA PRO A 1039 -13.61 -22.02 43.03
C PRO A 1039 -14.67 -21.32 42.16
N SER A 1040 -14.44 -20.06 41.81
CA SER A 1040 -15.35 -19.25 41.01
C SER A 1040 -14.66 -18.05 40.37
N TRP A 1041 -15.31 -17.48 39.35
CA TRP A 1041 -14.91 -16.23 38.70
C TRP A 1041 -16.04 -15.18 38.85
N PRO A 1042 -15.73 -13.91 39.19
CA PRO A 1042 -14.39 -13.39 39.49
C PRO A 1042 -13.81 -14.02 40.77
N ILE A 1043 -12.46 -14.03 40.87
CA ILE A 1043 -11.77 -14.48 42.07
C ILE A 1043 -12.07 -13.48 43.20
N GLU A 1044 -12.56 -13.95 44.34
CA GLU A 1044 -12.94 -13.11 45.51
C GLU A 1044 -11.83 -12.96 46.56
#